data_AF-A0A160TEJ3-F1
#
_entry.id   AF-A0A160TEJ3-F1
#
_cell.length_a   1.000
_cell.length_b   1.000
_cell.length_c   1.000
_cell.angle_alpha   90.00
_cell.angle_beta   90.00
_cell.angle_gamma   90.00
#
_symmetry.space_group_name_H-M   'P 1'
#
loop_
_entity.id
_entity.type
_entity.pdbx_description
1 polymer ?
#
loop_
_entity_poly.entity_id
_entity_poly.type
_entity_poly.pdbx_seq_one_letter_code
_entity_poly.pdbx_strand_id
1 'polypeptide(L)'
;MLKLRVLGSALLIPALLAGCSDNGSSRSSSFINVYVQAGQEDFSDALIRYVAVTEAGTLAENSDKQLVSTTYTSNNEAEATVAILAEELSYFDIIGRVADADADVVATSRKCQVASGCTYGDVSVALGETYNPVTTPGWRAVAYSLANKERVRVTPLTDLAAQLAFAKVYSEASSDTQDGGWLDTGYYSAYSVEQSVSQVSRLFGITNIQTAEPADLTQLNDWRKANSADAINSIRYGALLAAWQSLELSYTPTSDLPTYASAVGADLVANDGQLFEMGGSQTLSLDDLYTLAKDNLAAITVSNATVQGFVDSVISGFEADQAGFTADTLTVVTPDTLANLFGTNYSDFTIGLQRTKAFVDILRDYQETFFESGYKAQIDSYTNQLKAIGEAHADDLDAILLAFRQTQELYVDCYLNGACPALDSGWTWLTDANYDAATATLTLNGGAITVNYMVADVNLTDADTTPTSSKAIDILIRGTYNEGDLRFIVDNAYANDDPNDDISSSSGVRIYYTEAVSAPADSASNPILGYEIRWSDFSLYDTATISSDAENEVTGSFRLFYRGVADPETSGSMHYNIDTVVLNGRISDVVGDDGDNDQNITTVFISASSANADSYYGESEFASFNGFFNPTASTTYVKGQVETAVASYKLGNETLNGNDIEYLDYYVPSAESYRYRFYPTVYRADTSDIDKDGDIEELIPTHYLEQCLLENTGSAWSVVSCEPRQRLNAERDVQQAINDLWEIGVFARLDVPGRGAYFIEWPVNAPDENGCLTLADLSTDEVSFDGELYDPEVLGLTTARFTSEVVLEYDGRTSTSEPRTVLDVLVSAPTADSIDVTAALSHDYSSLTLNDVYLGAGSRLDRLLVNYNTQSAFGEDGSVAIYKDGVSLTLDDGTTSSVDSELTAYANLDYQLGSEPYRYVLDQEGNYDRCVTSNVAEYGETRNLDDAVFYLNFRDVVYGRIAKESGVWIIRYIDGSWESLL
;
A
#
# COMPACT_ATOMS: atom_id res chain seq x y z
N MET A 1 -5.68 9.40 16.06
CA MET A 1 -6.00 8.12 16.70
C MET A 1 -5.18 6.99 16.06
N LEU A 2 -4.01 6.66 16.62
CA LEU A 2 -3.40 5.33 16.51
C LEU A 2 -4.29 4.30 17.25
N LYS A 3 -5.51 4.07 16.76
CA LYS A 3 -6.27 2.88 17.13
C LYS A 3 -5.51 1.71 16.54
N LEU A 4 -4.72 1.03 17.36
CA LEU A 4 -4.47 -0.41 17.38
C LEU A 4 -4.88 -1.19 16.11
N ARG A 5 -4.36 -0.74 14.97
CA ARG A 5 -4.58 -1.27 13.62
C ARG A 5 -3.48 -2.25 13.23
N VAL A 6 -2.57 -2.55 14.17
CA VAL A 6 -1.38 -3.38 13.96
C VAL A 6 -1.70 -4.89 13.93
N LEU A 7 -2.96 -5.32 14.08
CA LEU A 7 -3.30 -6.75 14.06
C LEU A 7 -4.44 -7.14 13.09
N GLY A 8 -4.72 -6.32 12.07
CA GLY A 8 -5.88 -6.58 11.21
C GLY A 8 -5.82 -5.98 9.81
N SER A 9 -4.71 -6.14 9.08
CA SER A 9 -4.63 -5.76 7.66
C SER A 9 -3.72 -6.68 6.84
N ALA A 10 -3.67 -7.97 7.15
CA ALA A 10 -3.02 -8.97 6.29
C ALA A 10 -4.08 -9.72 5.50
N LEU A 11 -4.63 -9.10 4.45
CA LEU A 11 -5.44 -9.74 3.38
C LEU A 11 -5.90 -8.67 2.38
N LEU A 12 -5.00 -8.08 1.59
CA LEU A 12 -5.42 -7.18 0.50
C LEU A 12 -4.44 -7.11 -0.67
N ILE A 13 -3.92 -8.24 -1.16
CA ILE A 13 -3.31 -8.33 -2.50
C ILE A 13 -3.58 -9.74 -3.06
N PRO A 14 -4.78 -10.00 -3.64
CA PRO A 14 -4.81 -10.67 -4.95
C PRO A 14 -5.99 -10.26 -5.86
N ALA A 15 -6.74 -9.20 -5.55
CA ALA A 15 -7.98 -8.87 -6.27
C ALA A 15 -7.81 -8.09 -7.59
N LEU A 16 -6.58 -7.75 -8.00
CA LEU A 16 -6.34 -6.87 -9.16
C LEU A 16 -6.27 -7.58 -10.54
N LEU A 17 -6.47 -8.90 -10.65
CA LEU A 17 -6.30 -9.62 -11.94
C LEU A 17 -7.47 -10.52 -12.37
N ALA A 18 -8.64 -10.46 -11.74
CA ALA A 18 -9.80 -11.27 -12.13
C ALA A 18 -10.85 -10.45 -12.92
N GLY A 19 -10.48 -9.96 -14.10
CA GLY A 19 -11.37 -9.04 -14.84
C GLY A 19 -11.18 -8.99 -16.35
N CYS A 20 -11.08 -10.13 -17.05
CA CYS A 20 -11.56 -10.30 -18.43
C CYS A 20 -11.62 -11.80 -18.80
N SER A 21 -12.83 -12.36 -18.82
CA SER A 21 -13.14 -13.65 -19.44
C SER A 21 -13.36 -13.43 -20.94
N ASP A 22 -12.50 -14.01 -21.80
CA ASP A 22 -12.94 -15.08 -22.70
C ASP A 22 -11.76 -15.71 -23.47
N ASN A 23 -11.65 -17.03 -23.36
CA ASN A 23 -10.93 -17.98 -24.21
C ASN A 23 -9.44 -17.72 -24.53
N GLY A 24 -8.58 -17.90 -23.52
CA GLY A 24 -7.17 -18.18 -23.75
C GLY A 24 -6.28 -18.01 -22.52
N SER A 25 -6.31 -18.99 -21.61
CA SER A 25 -5.35 -19.13 -20.50
C SER A 25 -5.23 -17.90 -19.58
N SER A 26 -6.33 -17.54 -18.91
CA SER A 26 -6.28 -16.76 -17.67
C SER A 26 -5.75 -17.67 -16.55
N ARG A 27 -4.53 -17.42 -16.08
CA ARG A 27 -3.92 -18.14 -14.95
C ARG A 27 -4.69 -17.78 -13.68
N SER A 28 -5.58 -18.68 -13.24
CA SER A 28 -6.12 -18.58 -11.88
C SER A 28 -4.98 -18.89 -10.91
N SER A 29 -4.54 -17.91 -10.11
CA SER A 29 -3.52 -18.10 -9.08
C SER A 29 -4.02 -19.10 -8.03
N SER A 30 -3.54 -20.35 -8.13
CA SER A 30 -3.81 -21.40 -7.16
C SER A 30 -2.58 -21.61 -6.30
N PHE A 31 -2.75 -21.69 -4.98
CA PHE A 31 -1.67 -22.10 -4.10
C PHE A 31 -1.25 -23.55 -4.37
N ILE A 32 0.06 -23.78 -4.43
CA ILE A 32 0.69 -25.11 -4.50
C ILE A 32 1.61 -25.31 -3.31
N ASN A 33 1.88 -26.57 -2.96
CA ASN A 33 2.80 -26.89 -1.88
C ASN A 33 4.15 -27.31 -2.46
N VAL A 34 5.24 -26.74 -1.96
CA VAL A 34 6.61 -27.12 -2.32
C VAL A 34 7.37 -27.58 -1.08
N TYR A 35 8.43 -28.37 -1.28
CA TYR A 35 9.31 -28.78 -0.20
C TYR A 35 10.54 -27.89 -0.18
N VAL A 36 10.71 -27.11 0.87
CA VAL A 36 11.89 -26.27 1.05
C VAL A 36 12.79 -26.92 2.09
N GLN A 37 14.04 -27.19 1.74
CA GLN A 37 14.99 -27.87 2.62
C GLN A 37 16.23 -27.01 2.84
N ALA A 38 16.56 -26.78 4.11
CA ALA A 38 17.68 -25.95 4.53
C ALA A 38 19.00 -26.74 4.59
N GLY A 39 20.06 -26.14 4.04
CA GLY A 39 21.42 -26.65 4.13
C GLY A 39 21.59 -28.05 3.57
N GLN A 40 22.29 -28.88 4.33
CA GLN A 40 22.65 -30.25 4.03
C GLN A 40 21.91 -31.24 4.93
N GLU A 41 20.62 -30.98 5.17
CA GLU A 41 19.83 -31.70 6.18
C GLU A 41 20.48 -31.59 7.57
N ASP A 42 21.13 -30.45 7.79
CA ASP A 42 21.90 -30.13 8.98
C ASP A 42 21.14 -29.17 9.90
N PHE A 43 20.02 -28.59 9.50
CA PHE A 43 19.18 -27.77 10.38
C PHE A 43 18.00 -28.55 10.96
N SER A 44 17.63 -28.23 12.19
CA SER A 44 16.34 -28.60 12.79
C SER A 44 15.77 -27.36 13.47
N ASP A 45 14.45 -27.21 13.42
CA ASP A 45 13.73 -26.13 14.09
C ASP A 45 14.19 -24.73 13.61
N ALA A 46 14.66 -24.63 12.37
CA ALA A 46 14.87 -23.35 11.69
C ALA A 46 13.57 -22.85 11.06
N LEU A 47 13.36 -21.54 11.03
CA LEU A 47 12.25 -20.93 10.32
C LEU A 47 12.62 -20.76 8.85
N ILE A 48 11.76 -21.27 7.99
CA ILE A 48 11.78 -21.05 6.55
C ILE A 48 10.69 -20.04 6.25
N ARG A 49 11.09 -18.87 5.74
CA ARG A 49 10.17 -17.79 5.42
C ARG A 49 9.98 -17.71 3.92
N TYR A 50 8.73 -17.70 3.49
CA TYR A 50 8.33 -17.43 2.11
C TYR A 50 7.93 -15.97 1.98
N VAL A 51 8.46 -15.30 0.95
CA VAL A 51 8.09 -13.94 0.55
C VAL A 51 7.72 -13.99 -0.92
N ALA A 52 6.58 -13.40 -1.27
CA ALA A 52 6.19 -13.26 -2.67
C ALA A 52 7.10 -12.24 -3.36
N VAL A 53 7.48 -12.52 -4.60
CA VAL A 53 8.13 -11.53 -5.46
C VAL A 53 7.01 -10.79 -6.20
N THR A 54 7.02 -9.46 -6.11
CA THR A 54 6.01 -8.60 -6.74
C THR A 54 6.14 -8.62 -8.26
N GLU A 55 5.13 -8.08 -8.95
CA GLU A 55 5.18 -7.87 -10.40
C GLU A 55 6.26 -6.87 -10.84
N ALA A 56 6.90 -6.16 -9.91
CA ALA A 56 8.09 -5.33 -10.14
C ALA A 56 9.41 -6.12 -10.03
N GLY A 57 9.36 -7.40 -9.66
CA GLY A 57 10.55 -8.21 -9.40
C GLY A 57 11.23 -7.89 -8.06
N THR A 58 10.58 -7.12 -7.19
CA THR A 58 11.04 -6.82 -5.83
C THR A 58 10.35 -7.73 -4.81
N LEU A 59 10.82 -7.76 -3.57
CA LEU A 59 10.14 -8.53 -2.51
C LEU A 59 8.89 -7.77 -2.04
N ALA A 60 7.84 -8.51 -1.69
CA ALA A 60 6.62 -7.91 -1.15
C ALA A 60 6.88 -7.30 0.24
N GLU A 61 6.60 -6.01 0.38
CA GLU A 61 6.77 -5.22 1.61
C GLU A 61 5.44 -4.58 2.04
N ASN A 62 5.27 -4.34 3.34
CA ASN A 62 4.16 -3.52 3.85
C ASN A 62 4.54 -2.03 3.87
N SER A 63 3.62 -1.18 4.35
CA SER A 63 3.83 0.27 4.47
C SER A 63 5.05 0.66 5.31
N ASP A 64 5.52 -0.26 6.15
CA ASP A 64 6.62 -0.10 7.09
C ASP A 64 7.93 -0.73 6.59
N LYS A 65 8.02 -1.07 5.29
CA LYS A 65 9.17 -1.77 4.67
C LYS A 65 9.50 -3.13 5.28
N GLN A 66 8.54 -3.74 5.98
CA GLN A 66 8.67 -5.11 6.47
C GLN A 66 8.26 -6.10 5.38
N LEU A 67 9.01 -7.19 5.24
CA LEU A 67 8.68 -8.23 4.27
C LEU A 67 7.35 -8.91 4.65
N VAL A 68 6.39 -8.88 3.74
CA VAL A 68 5.12 -9.61 3.89
C VAL A 68 5.42 -11.08 3.64
N SER A 69 5.33 -11.88 4.70
CA SER A 69 5.87 -13.22 4.68
C SER A 69 5.01 -14.24 5.41
N THR A 70 5.25 -15.52 5.09
CA THR A 70 4.71 -16.65 5.84
C THR A 70 5.87 -17.52 6.31
N THR A 71 5.91 -17.82 7.60
CA THR A 71 6.98 -18.62 8.23
C THR A 71 6.52 -20.05 8.46
N TYR A 72 7.46 -20.99 8.29
CA TYR A 72 7.25 -22.42 8.47
C TYR A 72 8.44 -23.00 9.23
N THR A 73 8.19 -23.85 10.22
CA THR A 73 9.27 -24.50 10.96
C THR A 73 9.75 -25.75 10.22
N SER A 74 11.06 -25.84 10.01
CA SER A 74 11.70 -27.03 9.45
C SER A 74 11.69 -28.21 10.42
N ASN A 75 11.49 -29.40 9.88
CA ASN A 75 11.58 -30.65 10.65
C ASN A 75 13.04 -31.08 10.90
N ASN A 76 13.23 -32.25 11.49
CA ASN A 76 14.53 -32.85 11.78
C ASN A 76 15.34 -33.29 10.53
N GLU A 77 14.75 -33.23 9.34
CA GLU A 77 15.40 -33.42 8.04
C GLU A 77 15.67 -32.05 7.35
N ALA A 78 15.56 -30.96 8.11
CA ALA A 78 15.67 -29.58 7.64
C ALA A 78 14.61 -29.17 6.59
N GLU A 79 13.51 -29.92 6.46
CA GLU A 79 12.47 -29.72 5.44
C GLU A 79 11.22 -29.06 6.02
N ALA A 80 10.63 -28.12 5.28
CA ALA A 80 9.29 -27.60 5.51
C ALA A 80 8.43 -27.74 4.24
N THR A 81 7.14 -27.98 4.42
CA THR A 81 6.16 -27.89 3.33
C THR A 81 5.62 -26.46 3.30
N VAL A 82 5.91 -25.74 2.23
CA VAL A 82 5.62 -24.31 2.08
C VAL A 82 4.54 -24.13 1.01
N ALA A 83 3.49 -23.36 1.32
CA ALA A 83 2.48 -22.98 0.34
C ALA A 83 2.92 -21.71 -0.40
N ILE A 84 2.91 -21.76 -1.73
CA ILE A 84 3.32 -20.65 -2.62
C ILE A 84 2.30 -20.43 -3.73
N LEU A 85 2.37 -19.28 -4.39
CA LEU A 85 1.62 -19.01 -5.63
C LEU A 85 2.24 -19.81 -6.80
N ALA A 86 1.39 -20.44 -7.61
CA ALA A 86 1.83 -21.24 -8.75
C ALA A 86 2.30 -20.36 -9.92
N GLU A 87 3.29 -20.86 -10.67
CA GLU A 87 3.80 -20.24 -11.92
C GLU A 87 4.42 -18.83 -11.76
N GLU A 88 4.79 -18.45 -10.53
CA GLU A 88 5.43 -17.17 -10.18
C GLU A 88 6.88 -17.35 -9.67
N LEU A 89 7.57 -16.23 -9.45
CA LEU A 89 8.84 -16.18 -8.73
C LEU A 89 8.59 -16.36 -7.23
N SER A 90 9.37 -17.22 -6.58
CA SER A 90 9.26 -17.50 -5.15
C SER A 90 10.57 -17.25 -4.44
N TYR A 91 10.55 -16.42 -3.39
CA TYR A 91 11.70 -16.16 -2.53
C TYR A 91 11.56 -16.91 -1.21
N PHE A 92 12.66 -17.52 -0.77
CA PHE A 92 12.77 -18.22 0.51
C PHE A 92 14.02 -17.76 1.24
N ASP A 93 13.93 -17.55 2.56
CA ASP A 93 15.10 -17.41 3.43
C ASP A 93 15.01 -18.25 4.71
N ILE A 94 16.17 -18.44 5.35
CA ILE A 94 16.29 -19.17 6.62
C ILE A 94 16.60 -18.20 7.75
N ILE A 95 15.79 -18.29 8.80
CA ILE A 95 15.94 -17.57 10.06
C ILE A 95 16.18 -18.61 11.18
N GLY A 96 17.15 -18.32 12.04
CA GLY A 96 17.40 -19.11 13.24
C GLY A 96 16.51 -18.66 14.40
N ARG A 97 16.02 -19.63 15.18
CA ARG A 97 15.28 -19.44 16.43
C ARG A 97 16.23 -19.50 17.61
N VAL A 98 15.99 -18.65 18.60
CA VAL A 98 16.62 -18.76 19.92
C VAL A 98 15.67 -19.54 20.83
N ALA A 99 16.21 -20.23 21.83
CA ALA A 99 15.38 -21.01 22.73
C ALA A 99 14.62 -20.08 23.67
N ASP A 100 13.30 -20.21 23.72
CA ASP A 100 12.45 -19.60 24.74
C ASP A 100 11.76 -20.72 25.53
N ALA A 101 12.10 -20.82 26.81
CA ALA A 101 11.56 -21.85 27.70
C ALA A 101 10.16 -21.50 28.21
N ASP A 102 9.75 -20.23 28.11
CA ASP A 102 8.45 -19.74 28.57
C ASP A 102 7.37 -19.86 27.47
N ALA A 103 7.77 -20.20 26.24
CA ALA A 103 6.92 -20.37 25.05
C ALA A 103 7.20 -21.69 24.27
N ASP A 104 7.83 -22.67 24.94
CA ASP A 104 8.35 -23.95 24.40
C ASP A 104 9.01 -23.86 23.00
N VAL A 105 9.68 -22.73 22.73
CA VAL A 105 10.38 -22.49 21.47
C VAL A 105 11.73 -23.21 21.54
N VAL A 106 11.85 -24.29 20.78
CA VAL A 106 13.15 -24.97 20.60
C VAL A 106 14.06 -24.10 19.72
N ALA A 107 15.27 -23.80 20.23
CA ALA A 107 16.31 -23.15 19.44
C ALA A 107 16.61 -23.93 18.18
N THR A 108 16.89 -23.21 17.09
CA THR A 108 17.46 -23.83 15.90
C THR A 108 18.74 -24.56 16.27
N SER A 109 18.84 -25.79 15.82
CA SER A 109 20.06 -26.58 15.95
C SER A 109 20.65 -26.84 14.58
N ARG A 110 21.99 -26.88 14.52
CA ARG A 110 22.75 -27.20 13.33
C ARG A 110 23.72 -28.34 13.59
N LYS A 111 23.69 -29.37 12.74
CA LYS A 111 24.58 -30.53 12.75
C LYS A 111 25.94 -30.14 12.19
N CYS A 112 27.02 -30.55 12.85
CA CYS A 112 28.37 -30.32 12.34
C CYS A 112 28.69 -31.28 11.19
N GLN A 113 29.00 -30.73 10.00
CA GLN A 113 29.43 -31.47 8.81
C GLN A 113 30.96 -31.48 8.63
N VAL A 114 31.70 -30.83 9.54
CA VAL A 114 33.16 -30.73 9.51
C VAL A 114 33.79 -31.88 10.30
N ALA A 115 34.67 -32.66 9.67
CA ALA A 115 35.32 -33.84 10.22
C ALA A 115 36.22 -33.53 11.42
N SER A 116 36.84 -32.35 11.46
CA SER A 116 37.61 -31.87 12.61
C SER A 116 36.74 -31.38 13.78
N GLY A 117 35.42 -31.33 13.62
CA GLY A 117 34.48 -30.71 14.54
C GLY A 117 34.21 -29.24 14.20
N CYS A 118 33.17 -28.69 14.83
CA CYS A 118 32.69 -27.33 14.65
C CYS A 118 32.80 -26.58 15.96
N THR A 119 33.31 -25.35 15.92
CA THR A 119 33.44 -24.48 17.10
C THR A 119 32.64 -23.20 16.88
N TYR A 120 31.67 -22.93 17.75
CA TYR A 120 30.82 -21.74 17.72
C TYR A 120 30.78 -21.11 19.11
N GLY A 121 31.26 -19.87 19.24
CA GLY A 121 31.50 -19.25 20.55
C GLY A 121 32.45 -20.11 21.39
N ASP A 122 32.04 -20.43 22.62
CA ASP A 122 32.79 -21.31 23.54
C ASP A 122 32.44 -22.81 23.39
N VAL A 123 31.55 -23.18 22.46
CA VAL A 123 31.06 -24.54 22.27
C VAL A 123 31.80 -25.21 21.11
N SER A 124 32.33 -26.41 21.33
CA SER A 124 32.96 -27.23 20.29
C SER A 124 32.31 -28.61 20.26
N VAL A 125 31.87 -29.03 19.08
CA VAL A 125 31.13 -30.29 18.85
C VAL A 125 31.83 -31.13 17.79
N ALA A 126 31.72 -32.46 17.89
CA ALA A 126 32.29 -33.39 16.92
C ALA A 126 31.44 -33.47 15.63
N LEU A 127 32.00 -34.10 14.58
CA LEU A 127 31.26 -34.43 13.36
C LEU A 127 29.96 -35.19 13.71
N GLY A 128 28.83 -34.69 13.23
CA GLY A 128 27.49 -35.25 13.45
C GLY A 128 26.82 -34.87 14.76
N GLU A 129 27.51 -34.18 15.67
CA GLU A 129 26.89 -33.55 16.83
C GLU A 129 26.30 -32.18 16.45
N THR A 130 25.28 -31.75 17.18
CA THR A 130 24.55 -30.50 16.93
C THR A 130 25.00 -29.38 17.87
N TYR A 131 25.00 -28.15 17.37
CA TYR A 131 25.16 -26.92 18.15
C TYR A 131 24.03 -25.95 17.80
N ASN A 132 23.76 -24.97 18.66
CA ASN A 132 22.69 -23.99 18.43
C ASN A 132 23.31 -22.69 17.92
N PRO A 133 23.21 -22.37 16.61
CA PRO A 133 23.65 -21.07 16.11
C PRO A 133 22.75 -19.96 16.68
N VAL A 134 23.36 -18.93 17.27
CA VAL A 134 22.63 -17.76 17.81
C VAL A 134 22.37 -16.72 16.71
N THR A 135 23.21 -16.72 15.67
CA THR A 135 23.10 -15.83 14.50
C THR A 135 22.50 -16.57 13.31
N THR A 136 21.54 -15.95 12.64
CA THR A 136 20.94 -16.51 11.43
C THR A 136 21.99 -16.65 10.32
N PRO A 137 21.97 -17.74 9.53
CA PRO A 137 22.90 -17.90 8.42
C PRO A 137 22.61 -16.92 7.26
N GLY A 138 21.39 -16.36 7.21
CA GLY A 138 20.99 -15.36 6.22
C GLY A 138 20.94 -15.88 4.79
N TRP A 139 20.81 -17.20 4.59
CA TRP A 139 20.80 -17.79 3.25
C TRP A 139 19.45 -17.65 2.57
N ARG A 140 19.49 -17.34 1.28
CA ARG A 140 18.33 -17.14 0.43
C ARG A 140 18.26 -18.15 -0.71
N ALA A 141 17.08 -18.34 -1.26
CA ALA A 141 16.88 -18.99 -2.55
C ALA A 141 15.73 -18.30 -3.28
N VAL A 142 15.90 -18.09 -4.58
CA VAL A 142 14.82 -17.62 -5.46
C VAL A 142 14.61 -18.64 -6.56
N ALA A 143 13.35 -19.00 -6.79
CA ALA A 143 12.94 -20.02 -7.75
C ALA A 143 11.94 -19.46 -8.74
N TYR A 144 11.97 -19.95 -9.98
CA TYR A 144 10.97 -19.63 -10.99
C TYR A 144 10.12 -20.86 -11.31
N SER A 145 8.80 -20.67 -11.42
CA SER A 145 7.86 -21.65 -11.98
C SER A 145 7.92 -23.04 -11.30
N LEU A 146 7.96 -23.05 -9.97
CA LEU A 146 7.95 -24.29 -9.19
C LEU A 146 6.68 -25.10 -9.42
N ALA A 147 6.83 -26.41 -9.56
CA ALA A 147 5.73 -27.35 -9.63
C ALA A 147 5.28 -27.80 -8.23
N ASN A 148 4.01 -28.23 -8.11
CA ASN A 148 3.52 -28.82 -6.87
C ASN A 148 4.37 -30.02 -6.45
N LYS A 149 4.81 -30.03 -5.20
CA LYS A 149 5.74 -30.99 -4.57
C LYS A 149 7.15 -30.98 -5.12
N GLU A 150 7.51 -29.95 -5.89
CA GLU A 150 8.91 -29.71 -6.24
C GLU A 150 9.70 -29.35 -4.98
N ARG A 151 10.99 -29.70 -5.00
CA ARG A 151 11.88 -29.50 -3.87
C ARG A 151 12.93 -28.46 -4.18
N VAL A 152 13.08 -27.50 -3.29
CA VAL A 152 14.02 -26.38 -3.36
C VAL A 152 14.99 -26.45 -2.20
N ARG A 153 16.27 -26.17 -2.48
CA ARG A 153 17.35 -26.10 -1.50
C ARG A 153 17.59 -24.66 -1.11
N VAL A 154 17.76 -24.39 0.17
CA VAL A 154 18.24 -23.09 0.66
C VAL A 154 19.60 -23.30 1.31
N THR A 155 20.66 -22.89 0.62
CA THR A 155 22.06 -23.11 0.97
C THR A 155 22.87 -21.83 0.71
N PRO A 156 24.11 -21.73 1.18
CA PRO A 156 24.95 -20.58 0.82
C PRO A 156 25.15 -20.41 -0.68
N LEU A 157 25.15 -21.48 -1.48
CA LEU A 157 25.31 -21.35 -2.93
C LEU A 157 24.04 -20.80 -3.60
N THR A 158 22.85 -21.16 -3.11
CA THR A 158 21.61 -20.55 -3.61
C THR A 158 21.49 -19.11 -3.16
N ASP A 159 22.09 -18.73 -2.03
CA ASP A 159 22.18 -17.34 -1.59
C ASP A 159 23.00 -16.49 -2.55
N LEU A 160 24.17 -16.99 -2.95
CA LEU A 160 25.00 -16.35 -3.99
C LEU A 160 24.21 -16.15 -5.29
N ALA A 161 23.46 -17.17 -5.72
CA ALA A 161 22.63 -17.08 -6.91
C ALA A 161 21.48 -16.07 -6.75
N ALA A 162 20.83 -16.03 -5.58
CA ALA A 162 19.79 -15.05 -5.28
C ALA A 162 20.32 -13.61 -5.26
N GLN A 163 21.53 -13.38 -4.71
CA GLN A 163 22.16 -12.06 -4.71
C GLN A 163 22.55 -11.62 -6.13
N LEU A 164 23.12 -12.53 -6.92
CA LEU A 164 23.46 -12.25 -8.31
C LEU A 164 22.20 -12.00 -9.16
N ALA A 165 21.14 -12.78 -8.96
CA ALA A 165 19.89 -12.65 -9.73
C ALA A 165 19.14 -11.34 -9.48
N PHE A 166 19.26 -10.77 -8.28
CA PHE A 166 18.71 -9.45 -7.98
C PHE A 166 19.57 -8.35 -8.59
N ALA A 167 20.89 -8.46 -8.45
CA ALA A 167 21.81 -7.42 -8.88
C ALA A 167 21.95 -7.36 -10.41
N LYS A 168 21.96 -8.51 -11.10
CA LYS A 168 22.40 -8.62 -12.50
C LYS A 168 21.59 -9.64 -13.33
N VAL A 169 21.58 -9.42 -14.65
CA VAL A 169 21.11 -10.36 -15.68
C VAL A 169 22.20 -10.58 -16.72
N TYR A 170 22.27 -11.76 -17.34
CA TYR A 170 23.27 -12.05 -18.36
C TYR A 170 22.69 -11.91 -19.77
N SER A 171 23.22 -10.97 -20.56
CA SER A 171 22.91 -10.80 -21.96
C SER A 171 23.82 -11.66 -22.85
N GLU A 172 23.22 -12.54 -23.64
CA GLU A 172 23.93 -13.52 -24.50
C GLU A 172 24.49 -12.90 -25.79
N ALA A 173 24.05 -11.70 -26.15
CA ALA A 173 24.41 -11.04 -27.40
C ALA A 173 24.91 -9.61 -27.17
N SER A 174 25.62 -9.07 -28.16
CA SER A 174 26.10 -7.70 -28.14
C SER A 174 25.94 -7.06 -29.52
N SER A 175 25.39 -5.85 -29.55
CA SER A 175 25.18 -5.03 -30.75
C SER A 175 25.19 -3.53 -30.39
N ASP A 176 24.99 -2.64 -31.37
CA ASP A 176 24.93 -1.20 -31.13
C ASP A 176 23.77 -0.77 -30.21
N THR A 177 22.75 -1.62 -30.05
CA THR A 177 21.55 -1.39 -29.20
C THR A 177 21.34 -2.53 -28.20
N GLN A 178 22.38 -3.29 -27.90
CA GLN A 178 22.34 -4.40 -26.94
C GLN A 178 23.70 -4.59 -26.29
N ASP A 179 23.76 -4.43 -24.98
CA ASP A 179 24.97 -4.67 -24.22
C ASP A 179 25.11 -6.17 -23.93
N GLY A 180 26.32 -6.73 -24.00
CA GLY A 180 26.56 -8.16 -23.77
C GLY A 180 27.27 -8.43 -22.44
N GLY A 181 27.08 -9.62 -21.89
CA GLY A 181 27.62 -10.01 -20.59
C GLY A 181 26.67 -9.70 -19.43
N TRP A 182 27.20 -9.61 -18.21
CA TRP A 182 26.40 -9.29 -17.04
C TRP A 182 26.07 -7.79 -16.99
N LEU A 183 24.79 -7.48 -16.79
CA LEU A 183 24.24 -6.12 -16.77
C LEU A 183 23.50 -5.90 -15.45
N ASP A 184 23.63 -4.71 -14.87
CA ASP A 184 22.95 -4.36 -13.62
C ASP A 184 21.43 -4.22 -13.83
N THR A 185 20.63 -4.77 -12.91
CA THR A 185 19.16 -4.82 -13.00
C THR A 185 18.46 -4.28 -11.75
N GLY A 186 18.78 -4.80 -10.56
CA GLY A 186 18.14 -4.38 -9.31
C GLY A 186 16.74 -4.96 -9.11
N TYR A 187 16.42 -6.08 -9.75
CA TYR A 187 15.15 -6.80 -9.61
C TYR A 187 15.30 -8.26 -10.03
N TYR A 188 14.42 -9.13 -9.53
CA TYR A 188 14.32 -10.52 -9.97
C TYR A 188 13.52 -10.63 -11.27
N SER A 189 14.07 -11.35 -12.24
CA SER A 189 13.38 -11.78 -13.46
C SER A 189 13.54 -13.29 -13.62
N ALA A 190 12.67 -13.92 -14.41
CA ALA A 190 12.84 -15.34 -14.73
C ALA A 190 14.24 -15.62 -15.32
N TYR A 191 14.73 -14.73 -16.20
CA TYR A 191 16.07 -14.85 -16.80
C TYR A 191 17.16 -14.76 -15.74
N SER A 192 17.16 -13.71 -14.91
CA SER A 192 18.24 -13.50 -13.93
C SER A 192 18.31 -14.63 -12.90
N VAL A 193 17.17 -15.18 -12.50
CA VAL A 193 17.09 -16.31 -11.55
C VAL A 193 17.69 -17.59 -12.15
N GLU A 194 17.19 -18.04 -13.31
CA GLU A 194 17.68 -19.29 -13.94
C GLU A 194 19.16 -19.17 -14.37
N GLN A 195 19.55 -18.01 -14.90
CA GLN A 195 20.95 -17.76 -15.27
C GLN A 195 21.87 -17.73 -14.05
N SER A 196 21.46 -17.12 -12.93
CA SER A 196 22.30 -17.07 -11.73
C SER A 196 22.46 -18.44 -11.08
N VAL A 197 21.38 -19.24 -11.04
CA VAL A 197 21.45 -20.65 -10.62
C VAL A 197 22.40 -21.43 -11.51
N SER A 198 22.32 -21.25 -12.84
CA SER A 198 23.23 -21.88 -13.81
C SER A 198 24.68 -21.44 -13.63
N GLN A 199 24.93 -20.13 -13.46
CA GLN A 199 26.25 -19.55 -13.26
C GLN A 199 26.93 -20.14 -12.03
N VAL A 200 26.25 -20.08 -10.88
CA VAL A 200 26.80 -20.59 -9.61
C VAL A 200 26.95 -22.10 -9.64
N SER A 201 26.00 -22.84 -10.22
CA SER A 201 26.13 -24.29 -10.40
C SER A 201 27.39 -24.67 -11.17
N ARG A 202 27.66 -23.99 -12.29
CA ARG A 202 28.85 -24.22 -13.11
C ARG A 202 30.14 -23.78 -12.43
N LEU A 203 30.11 -22.68 -11.67
CA LEU A 203 31.25 -22.18 -10.91
C LEU A 203 31.76 -23.23 -9.89
N PHE A 204 30.84 -23.90 -9.20
CA PHE A 204 31.16 -24.90 -8.17
C PHE A 204 31.18 -26.36 -8.68
N GLY A 205 30.88 -26.57 -9.97
CA GLY A 205 30.83 -27.90 -10.58
C GLY A 205 29.69 -28.78 -10.04
N ILE A 206 28.55 -28.16 -9.72
CA ILE A 206 27.32 -28.83 -9.27
C ILE A 206 26.31 -28.82 -10.41
N THR A 207 25.52 -29.89 -10.54
CA THR A 207 24.54 -30.01 -11.64
C THR A 207 23.47 -28.93 -11.58
N ASN A 208 22.86 -28.73 -10.41
CA ASN A 208 21.92 -27.64 -10.14
C ASN A 208 21.87 -27.44 -8.62
N ILE A 209 22.33 -26.29 -8.13
CA ILE A 209 22.39 -25.98 -6.69
C ILE A 209 21.02 -25.89 -6.00
N GLN A 210 19.96 -25.67 -6.77
CA GLN A 210 18.62 -25.46 -6.23
C GLN A 210 17.84 -26.76 -6.05
N THR A 211 18.08 -27.76 -6.90
CA THR A 211 17.30 -29.03 -6.91
C THR A 211 18.15 -30.24 -6.57
N ALA A 212 19.49 -30.18 -6.71
CA ALA A 212 20.35 -31.29 -6.31
C ALA A 212 20.38 -31.45 -4.79
N GLU A 213 20.33 -32.69 -4.33
CA GLU A 213 20.46 -33.00 -2.90
C GLU A 213 21.94 -32.98 -2.50
N PRO A 214 22.37 -32.11 -1.58
CA PRO A 214 23.69 -32.21 -0.98
C PRO A 214 23.71 -33.39 0.01
N ALA A 215 24.82 -34.12 0.08
CA ALA A 215 24.87 -35.40 0.79
C ALA A 215 25.24 -35.25 2.27
N ASP A 216 24.38 -35.50 3.27
CA ASP A 216 24.78 -35.51 4.70
C ASP A 216 26.05 -36.35 4.91
N LEU A 217 27.18 -35.71 5.24
CA LEU A 217 28.49 -36.37 5.26
C LEU A 217 28.60 -37.35 6.44
N THR A 218 27.76 -37.16 7.45
CA THR A 218 27.67 -38.04 8.62
C THR A 218 27.03 -39.39 8.25
N GLN A 219 26.27 -39.44 7.15
CA GLN A 219 25.53 -40.60 6.68
C GLN A 219 26.16 -41.29 5.47
N LEU A 220 27.40 -40.93 5.07
CA LEU A 220 28.06 -41.54 3.90
C LEU A 220 28.13 -43.07 3.98
N ASN A 221 28.29 -43.64 5.17
CA ASN A 221 28.34 -45.09 5.36
C ASN A 221 26.99 -45.79 5.07
N ASP A 222 25.89 -45.07 5.26
CA ASP A 222 24.53 -45.53 5.06
C ASP A 222 23.94 -45.10 3.70
N TRP A 223 24.75 -44.50 2.83
CA TRP A 223 24.33 -44.01 1.52
C TRP A 223 23.85 -45.15 0.60
N ARG A 224 22.57 -45.10 0.19
CA ARG A 224 21.91 -46.17 -0.58
C ARG A 224 21.56 -45.80 -2.03
N LYS A 225 21.82 -44.57 -2.48
CA LYS A 225 21.49 -44.16 -3.86
C LYS A 225 22.40 -44.87 -4.86
N ALA A 226 21.80 -45.49 -5.89
CA ALA A 226 22.42 -46.51 -6.73
C ALA A 226 23.13 -45.98 -8.00
N ASN A 227 22.97 -44.69 -8.36
CA ASN A 227 23.59 -44.09 -9.54
C ASN A 227 24.92 -43.39 -9.17
N SER A 228 26.00 -43.73 -9.87
CA SER A 228 27.34 -43.18 -9.61
C SER A 228 27.42 -41.67 -9.87
N ALA A 229 26.74 -41.15 -10.90
CA ALA A 229 26.79 -39.72 -11.24
C ALA A 229 26.10 -38.86 -10.17
N ASP A 230 24.87 -39.24 -9.79
CA ASP A 230 24.09 -38.53 -8.77
C ASP A 230 24.80 -38.59 -7.41
N ALA A 231 25.41 -39.73 -7.05
CA ALA A 231 26.17 -39.87 -5.82
C ALA A 231 27.41 -38.96 -5.82
N ILE A 232 28.18 -38.91 -6.91
CA ILE A 232 29.35 -38.03 -7.02
C ILE A 232 28.94 -36.55 -6.93
N ASN A 233 27.88 -36.14 -7.65
CA ASN A 233 27.38 -34.76 -7.59
C ASN A 233 26.92 -34.38 -6.17
N SER A 234 26.18 -35.27 -5.52
CA SER A 234 25.65 -35.06 -4.16
C SER A 234 26.76 -34.99 -3.09
N ILE A 235 27.76 -35.89 -3.17
CA ILE A 235 28.93 -35.88 -2.28
C ILE A 235 29.77 -34.63 -2.50
N ARG A 236 29.99 -34.22 -3.76
CA ARG A 236 30.69 -32.96 -4.08
C ARG A 236 29.97 -31.76 -3.48
N TYR A 237 28.65 -31.69 -3.65
CA TYR A 237 27.86 -30.58 -3.11
C TYR A 237 27.93 -30.56 -1.57
N GLY A 238 27.72 -31.70 -0.91
CA GLY A 238 27.85 -31.80 0.54
C GLY A 238 29.24 -31.43 1.08
N ALA A 239 30.31 -31.79 0.37
CA ALA A 239 31.67 -31.42 0.73
C ALA A 239 31.92 -29.91 0.65
N LEU A 240 31.37 -29.25 -0.38
CA LEU A 240 31.45 -27.79 -0.51
C LEU A 240 30.68 -27.07 0.60
N LEU A 241 29.49 -27.57 0.97
CA LEU A 241 28.71 -27.00 2.08
C LEU A 241 29.40 -27.19 3.43
N ALA A 242 30.04 -28.33 3.66
CA ALA A 242 30.84 -28.55 4.88
C ALA A 242 32.08 -27.64 4.94
N ALA A 243 32.76 -27.43 3.81
CA ALA A 243 33.86 -26.46 3.72
C ALA A 243 33.38 -25.03 3.99
N TRP A 244 32.21 -24.68 3.44
CA TRP A 244 31.55 -23.40 3.70
C TRP A 244 31.24 -23.21 5.18
N GLN A 245 30.69 -24.23 5.84
CA GLN A 245 30.44 -24.19 7.29
C GLN A 245 31.73 -23.88 8.06
N SER A 246 32.86 -24.48 7.69
CA SER A 246 34.15 -24.19 8.32
C SER A 246 34.59 -22.74 8.16
N LEU A 247 34.35 -22.14 6.99
CA LEU A 247 34.69 -20.75 6.69
C LEU A 247 33.77 -19.78 7.45
N GLU A 248 32.47 -20.06 7.44
CA GLU A 248 31.43 -19.31 8.14
C GLU A 248 31.70 -19.24 9.65
N LEU A 249 32.09 -20.36 10.27
CA LEU A 249 32.47 -20.42 11.69
C LEU A 249 33.73 -19.60 12.04
N SER A 250 34.56 -19.28 11.05
CA SER A 250 35.78 -18.47 11.23
C SER A 250 35.61 -17.00 10.85
N TYR A 251 34.46 -16.62 10.29
CA TYR A 251 34.19 -15.28 9.80
C TYR A 251 33.95 -14.30 10.94
N THR A 252 34.41 -13.05 10.76
CA THR A 252 34.13 -11.95 11.69
C THR A 252 33.14 -10.99 11.03
N PRO A 253 31.88 -10.94 11.51
CA PRO A 253 30.84 -10.06 10.96
C PRO A 253 31.18 -8.58 11.05
N THR A 254 30.67 -7.80 10.09
CA THR A 254 30.61 -6.34 10.16
C THR A 254 29.15 -5.87 10.10
N SER A 255 28.90 -4.58 10.32
CA SER A 255 27.55 -4.00 10.15
C SER A 255 27.02 -4.17 8.72
N ASP A 256 27.91 -4.00 7.74
CA ASP A 256 27.52 -3.95 6.32
C ASP A 256 27.47 -5.35 5.70
N LEU A 257 28.25 -6.29 6.24
CA LEU A 257 28.35 -7.67 5.81
C LEU A 257 28.20 -8.59 7.04
N PRO A 258 26.97 -8.80 7.52
CA PRO A 258 26.71 -9.50 8.77
C PRO A 258 26.94 -11.02 8.67
N THR A 259 26.95 -11.59 7.47
CA THR A 259 27.16 -13.04 7.26
C THR A 259 28.27 -13.30 6.25
N TYR A 260 28.94 -14.46 6.38
CA TYR A 260 29.95 -14.89 5.41
C TYR A 260 29.36 -14.96 3.98
N ALA A 261 28.10 -15.41 3.85
CA ALA A 261 27.40 -15.46 2.57
C ALA A 261 27.20 -14.08 1.94
N SER A 262 26.77 -13.08 2.72
CA SER A 262 26.61 -11.70 2.23
C SER A 262 27.92 -11.10 1.70
N ALA A 263 29.05 -11.41 2.35
CA ALA A 263 30.37 -10.94 1.93
C ALA A 263 30.84 -11.59 0.62
N VAL A 264 30.72 -12.92 0.50
CA VAL A 264 31.08 -13.63 -0.74
C VAL A 264 30.15 -13.24 -1.90
N GLY A 265 28.86 -13.05 -1.63
CA GLY A 265 27.90 -12.63 -2.65
C GLY A 265 28.14 -11.20 -3.13
N ALA A 266 28.57 -10.29 -2.25
CA ALA A 266 29.01 -8.94 -2.66
C ALA A 266 30.23 -9.00 -3.58
N ASP A 267 31.23 -9.85 -3.27
CA ASP A 267 32.38 -10.07 -4.15
C ASP A 267 31.95 -10.66 -5.50
N LEU A 268 31.06 -11.66 -5.51
CA LEU A 268 30.54 -12.30 -6.72
C LEU A 268 29.84 -11.29 -7.64
N VAL A 269 29.00 -10.41 -7.09
CA VAL A 269 28.33 -9.34 -7.84
C VAL A 269 29.35 -8.34 -8.37
N ALA A 270 30.33 -7.91 -7.55
CA ALA A 270 31.36 -6.97 -7.98
C ALA A 270 32.23 -7.50 -9.14
N ASN A 271 32.34 -8.83 -9.29
CA ASN A 271 33.09 -9.49 -10.36
C ASN A 271 32.22 -10.06 -11.49
N ASP A 272 30.97 -9.62 -11.66
CA ASP A 272 30.10 -10.12 -12.73
C ASP A 272 29.95 -11.66 -12.70
N GLY A 273 29.60 -12.20 -11.52
CA GLY A 273 29.32 -13.62 -11.34
C GLY A 273 30.57 -14.52 -11.26
N GLN A 274 31.77 -13.93 -11.12
CA GLN A 274 33.05 -14.67 -11.02
C GLN A 274 33.65 -14.64 -9.61
N LEU A 275 34.51 -15.61 -9.32
CA LEU A 275 35.37 -15.61 -8.12
C LEU A 275 36.83 -15.78 -8.54
N PHE A 276 37.77 -15.43 -7.66
CA PHE A 276 39.18 -15.75 -7.89
C PHE A 276 39.39 -17.28 -7.87
N GLU A 277 40.14 -17.78 -8.84
CA GLU A 277 40.56 -19.18 -8.88
C GLU A 277 41.45 -19.52 -7.69
N MET A 278 42.43 -18.67 -7.38
CA MET A 278 43.36 -18.82 -6.27
C MET A 278 43.87 -17.45 -5.78
N GLY A 279 43.93 -17.24 -4.47
CA GLY A 279 44.39 -15.97 -3.90
C GLY A 279 43.43 -14.81 -4.14
N GLY A 280 43.95 -13.61 -4.43
CA GLY A 280 43.15 -12.39 -4.55
C GLY A 280 42.84 -11.69 -3.22
N SER A 281 42.17 -10.54 -3.30
CA SER A 281 41.80 -9.70 -2.14
C SER A 281 40.36 -9.92 -1.65
N GLN A 282 39.68 -10.96 -2.14
CA GLN A 282 38.28 -11.24 -1.86
C GLN A 282 38.09 -12.16 -0.65
N THR A 283 36.84 -12.28 -0.22
CA THR A 283 36.41 -13.08 0.93
C THR A 283 36.60 -14.58 0.70
N LEU A 284 36.48 -15.05 -0.55
CA LEU A 284 36.61 -16.45 -0.93
C LEU A 284 37.32 -16.60 -2.27
N SER A 285 38.31 -17.51 -2.33
CA SER A 285 38.84 -18.06 -3.58
C SER A 285 38.38 -19.52 -3.76
N LEU A 286 38.24 -19.98 -5.01
CA LEU A 286 37.82 -21.37 -5.27
C LEU A 286 38.84 -22.39 -4.73
N ASP A 287 40.13 -22.08 -4.80
CA ASP A 287 41.19 -22.94 -4.26
C ASP A 287 41.06 -23.18 -2.76
N ASP A 288 40.74 -22.14 -1.99
CA ASP A 288 40.55 -22.25 -0.53
C ASP A 288 39.36 -23.15 -0.19
N LEU A 289 38.22 -22.94 -0.86
CA LEU A 289 37.02 -23.75 -0.66
C LEU A 289 37.25 -25.21 -1.07
N TYR A 290 37.88 -25.45 -2.22
CA TYR A 290 38.11 -26.81 -2.73
C TYR A 290 39.15 -27.56 -1.90
N THR A 291 40.17 -26.87 -1.38
CA THR A 291 41.13 -27.44 -0.43
C THR A 291 40.40 -27.90 0.83
N LEU A 292 39.58 -27.04 1.44
CA LEU A 292 38.83 -27.37 2.65
C LEU A 292 37.84 -28.52 2.40
N ALA A 293 37.12 -28.52 1.28
CA ALA A 293 36.15 -29.57 0.93
C ALA A 293 36.83 -30.93 0.76
N LYS A 294 37.95 -30.96 0.03
CA LYS A 294 38.76 -32.15 -0.19
C LYS A 294 39.35 -32.70 1.11
N ASP A 295 39.98 -31.83 1.90
CA ASP A 295 40.64 -32.23 3.15
C ASP A 295 39.60 -32.72 4.17
N ASN A 296 38.42 -32.10 4.21
CA ASN A 296 37.29 -32.55 5.03
C ASN A 296 36.82 -33.96 4.63
N LEU A 297 36.60 -34.21 3.33
CA LEU A 297 36.20 -35.53 2.84
C LEU A 297 37.25 -36.60 3.14
N ALA A 298 38.53 -36.29 2.92
CA ALA A 298 39.63 -37.23 3.15
C ALA A 298 39.77 -37.64 4.63
N ALA A 299 39.29 -36.80 5.55
CA ALA A 299 39.29 -37.07 6.99
C ALA A 299 38.12 -37.98 7.45
N ILE A 300 37.07 -38.16 6.63
CA ILE A 300 35.90 -38.99 6.99
C ILE A 300 36.16 -40.46 6.68
N THR A 301 35.91 -41.34 7.67
CA THR A 301 36.09 -42.78 7.48
C THR A 301 34.87 -43.42 6.82
N VAL A 302 35.03 -43.89 5.58
CA VAL A 302 33.98 -44.61 4.83
C VAL A 302 34.30 -46.11 4.76
N SER A 303 33.43 -46.90 5.37
CA SER A 303 33.52 -48.37 5.46
C SER A 303 32.96 -49.10 4.23
N ASN A 304 32.04 -48.46 3.49
CA ASN A 304 31.46 -49.01 2.27
C ASN A 304 32.39 -48.75 1.07
N ALA A 305 32.98 -49.81 0.50
CA ALA A 305 33.93 -49.70 -0.59
C ALA A 305 33.39 -49.03 -1.87
N THR A 306 32.08 -49.14 -2.14
CA THR A 306 31.47 -48.46 -3.29
C THR A 306 31.37 -46.96 -3.04
N VAL A 307 30.92 -46.55 -1.85
CA VAL A 307 30.83 -45.14 -1.48
C VAL A 307 32.22 -44.51 -1.38
N GLN A 308 33.21 -45.24 -0.83
CA GLN A 308 34.61 -44.81 -0.84
C GLN A 308 35.09 -44.51 -2.26
N GLY A 309 34.74 -45.35 -3.25
CA GLY A 309 35.07 -45.08 -4.65
C GLY A 309 34.45 -43.80 -5.21
N PHE A 310 33.24 -43.42 -4.76
CA PHE A 310 32.62 -42.13 -5.12
C PHE A 310 33.32 -40.96 -4.42
N VAL A 311 33.66 -41.09 -3.13
CA VAL A 311 34.42 -40.09 -2.37
C VAL A 311 35.80 -39.85 -3.01
N ASP A 312 36.53 -40.91 -3.34
CA ASP A 312 37.83 -40.84 -4.02
C ASP A 312 37.71 -40.13 -5.38
N SER A 313 36.58 -40.34 -6.09
CA SER A 313 36.30 -39.67 -7.36
C SER A 313 36.05 -38.17 -7.17
N VAL A 314 35.36 -37.76 -6.11
CA VAL A 314 35.13 -36.34 -5.78
C VAL A 314 36.44 -35.66 -5.38
N ILE A 315 37.25 -36.29 -4.52
CA ILE A 315 38.58 -35.82 -4.12
C ILE A 315 39.46 -35.60 -5.36
N SER A 316 39.54 -36.62 -6.24
CA SER A 316 40.31 -36.52 -7.49
C SER A 316 39.77 -35.42 -8.42
N GLY A 317 38.46 -35.17 -8.39
CA GLY A 317 37.82 -34.08 -9.11
C GLY A 317 38.28 -32.71 -8.63
N PHE A 318 38.27 -32.47 -7.31
CA PHE A 318 38.80 -31.22 -6.74
C PHE A 318 40.28 -31.02 -7.08
N GLU A 319 41.11 -32.06 -6.96
CA GLU A 319 42.53 -31.98 -7.32
C GLU A 319 42.76 -31.64 -8.79
N ALA A 320 41.92 -32.17 -9.68
CA ALA A 320 41.99 -31.89 -11.11
C ALA A 320 41.58 -30.44 -11.42
N ASP A 321 40.54 -29.92 -10.76
CA ASP A 321 40.11 -28.53 -10.91
C ASP A 321 41.19 -27.57 -10.39
N GLN A 322 41.72 -27.83 -9.19
CA GLN A 322 42.78 -27.02 -8.57
C GLN A 322 44.08 -26.99 -9.39
N ALA A 323 44.42 -28.08 -10.07
CA ALA A 323 45.60 -28.11 -10.94
C ALA A 323 45.51 -27.14 -12.14
N GLY A 324 44.29 -26.70 -12.48
CA GLY A 324 44.03 -25.70 -13.52
C GLY A 324 44.00 -24.25 -13.03
N PHE A 325 43.95 -24.01 -11.71
CA PHE A 325 43.79 -22.67 -11.14
C PHE A 325 45.05 -21.81 -11.26
N THR A 326 44.84 -20.53 -11.50
CA THR A 326 45.87 -19.51 -11.62
C THR A 326 45.68 -18.45 -10.54
N ALA A 327 46.77 -18.10 -9.84
CA ALA A 327 46.75 -17.07 -8.80
C ALA A 327 46.30 -15.71 -9.35
N ASP A 328 45.54 -14.97 -8.53
CA ASP A 328 45.03 -13.62 -8.80
C ASP A 328 44.28 -13.51 -10.15
N THR A 329 43.66 -14.60 -10.59
CA THR A 329 42.85 -14.65 -11.83
C THR A 329 41.40 -14.98 -11.50
N LEU A 330 40.46 -14.21 -12.04
CA LEU A 330 39.03 -14.51 -11.96
C LEU A 330 38.69 -15.70 -12.86
N THR A 331 37.70 -16.48 -12.44
CA THR A 331 37.07 -17.47 -13.31
C THR A 331 36.46 -16.83 -14.55
N VAL A 332 36.22 -17.64 -15.58
CA VAL A 332 35.59 -17.22 -16.85
C VAL A 332 34.36 -18.05 -17.17
N VAL A 333 33.57 -18.36 -16.14
CA VAL A 333 32.35 -19.17 -16.27
C VAL A 333 31.20 -18.27 -16.73
N THR A 334 30.40 -18.75 -17.67
CA THR A 334 29.14 -18.11 -18.09
C THR A 334 27.97 -19.05 -17.79
N PRO A 335 26.74 -18.55 -17.64
CA PRO A 335 25.57 -19.41 -17.52
C PRO A 335 25.35 -20.22 -18.80
N ASP A 336 24.53 -21.29 -18.72
CA ASP A 336 24.04 -21.97 -19.92
C ASP A 336 23.08 -21.05 -20.70
N THR A 337 22.84 -21.38 -21.97
CA THR A 337 21.99 -20.55 -22.83
C THR A 337 20.54 -20.56 -22.36
N LEU A 338 19.83 -19.45 -22.50
CA LEU A 338 18.41 -19.31 -22.18
C LEU A 338 17.55 -20.37 -22.88
N ALA A 339 17.88 -20.69 -24.13
CA ALA A 339 17.22 -21.77 -24.88
C ALA A 339 17.38 -23.15 -24.21
N ASN A 340 18.53 -23.42 -23.57
CA ASN A 340 18.75 -24.66 -22.81
C ASN A 340 18.06 -24.62 -21.45
N LEU A 341 18.11 -23.47 -20.75
CA LEU A 341 17.51 -23.30 -19.43
C LEU A 341 15.98 -23.41 -19.47
N PHE A 342 15.33 -22.72 -20.41
CA PHE A 342 13.86 -22.69 -20.52
C PHE A 342 13.29 -23.77 -21.45
N GLY A 343 14.12 -24.39 -22.30
CA GLY A 343 13.68 -25.42 -23.24
C GLY A 343 12.51 -24.97 -24.11
N THR A 344 11.37 -25.67 -24.00
CA THR A 344 10.17 -25.35 -24.80
C THR A 344 9.51 -24.03 -24.42
N ASN A 345 9.76 -23.50 -23.22
CA ASN A 345 9.13 -22.27 -22.75
C ASN A 345 9.87 -21.00 -23.24
N TYR A 346 11.07 -21.16 -23.83
CA TYR A 346 11.87 -20.03 -24.30
C TYR A 346 11.17 -19.19 -25.38
N SER A 347 10.35 -19.82 -26.23
CA SER A 347 9.58 -19.10 -27.25
C SER A 347 8.57 -18.14 -26.65
N ASP A 348 7.98 -18.50 -25.50
CA ASP A 348 6.94 -17.70 -24.85
C ASP A 348 7.55 -16.42 -24.26
N PHE A 349 8.75 -16.51 -23.69
CA PHE A 349 9.52 -15.34 -23.24
C PHE A 349 9.94 -14.45 -24.42
N THR A 350 10.35 -15.05 -25.53
CA THR A 350 10.72 -14.28 -26.73
C THR A 350 9.52 -13.50 -27.27
N ILE A 351 8.35 -14.13 -27.34
CA ILE A 351 7.10 -13.48 -27.77
C ILE A 351 6.67 -12.40 -26.76
N GLY A 352 6.75 -12.66 -25.46
CA GLY A 352 6.42 -11.67 -24.42
C GLY A 352 7.31 -10.42 -24.49
N LEU A 353 8.60 -10.62 -24.75
CA LEU A 353 9.54 -9.53 -24.98
C LEU A 353 9.23 -8.72 -26.25
N GLN A 354 8.91 -9.40 -27.36
CA GLN A 354 8.48 -8.74 -28.60
C GLN A 354 7.20 -7.93 -28.40
N ARG A 355 6.24 -8.46 -27.63
CA ARG A 355 5.00 -7.73 -27.26
C ARG A 355 5.30 -6.51 -26.42
N THR A 356 6.16 -6.64 -25.41
CA THR A 356 6.58 -5.53 -24.55
C THR A 356 7.19 -4.41 -25.39
N LYS A 357 8.12 -4.72 -26.30
CA LYS A 357 8.74 -3.74 -27.22
C LYS A 357 7.71 -3.08 -28.15
N ALA A 358 6.85 -3.86 -28.79
CA ALA A 358 5.81 -3.33 -29.67
C ALA A 358 4.81 -2.43 -28.90
N PHE A 359 4.54 -2.74 -27.65
CA PHE A 359 3.68 -1.94 -26.79
C PHE A 359 4.35 -0.62 -26.39
N VAL A 360 5.63 -0.66 -26.00
CA VAL A 360 6.43 0.55 -25.73
C VAL A 360 6.41 1.50 -26.94
N ASP A 361 6.50 0.98 -28.16
CA ASP A 361 6.38 1.80 -29.38
C ASP A 361 5.02 2.50 -29.50
N ILE A 362 3.92 1.83 -29.11
CA ILE A 362 2.58 2.45 -29.06
C ILE A 362 2.53 3.55 -28.00
N LEU A 363 3.16 3.33 -26.85
CA LEU A 363 3.14 4.30 -25.75
C LEU A 363 3.80 5.63 -26.12
N ARG A 364 4.74 5.65 -27.07
CA ARG A 364 5.39 6.88 -27.53
C ARG A 364 4.40 7.90 -28.11
N ASP A 365 3.31 7.44 -28.71
CA ASP A 365 2.23 8.25 -29.27
C ASP A 365 0.86 7.89 -28.63
N TYR A 366 0.85 7.50 -27.35
CA TYR A 366 -0.35 6.95 -26.70
C TYR A 366 -1.56 7.88 -26.76
N GLN A 367 -1.33 9.19 -26.65
CA GLN A 367 -2.38 10.21 -26.74
C GLN A 367 -3.19 10.11 -28.04
N GLU A 368 -2.56 9.71 -29.15
CA GLU A 368 -3.21 9.57 -30.46
C GLU A 368 -3.72 8.16 -30.73
N THR A 369 -3.23 7.16 -29.99
CA THR A 369 -3.54 5.74 -30.21
C THR A 369 -4.49 5.14 -29.18
N PHE A 370 -4.80 5.85 -28.09
CA PHE A 370 -5.76 5.40 -27.07
C PHE A 370 -7.18 5.18 -27.62
N PHE A 371 -7.64 6.08 -28.47
CA PHE A 371 -8.99 6.03 -29.06
C PHE A 371 -8.92 5.47 -30.49
N GLU A 372 -10.03 4.92 -31.01
CA GLU A 372 -10.10 4.65 -32.44
C GLU A 372 -9.94 5.93 -33.28
N SER A 373 -9.46 5.73 -34.52
CA SER A 373 -9.14 6.82 -35.44
C SER A 373 -10.30 7.80 -35.61
N GLY A 374 -10.09 9.06 -35.23
CA GLY A 374 -11.07 10.13 -35.38
C GLY A 374 -11.99 10.37 -34.17
N TYR A 375 -12.09 9.43 -33.22
CA TYR A 375 -12.90 9.63 -32.01
C TYR A 375 -12.30 10.72 -31.10
N LYS A 376 -10.96 10.75 -30.95
CA LYS A 376 -10.24 11.80 -30.21
C LYS A 376 -10.67 13.22 -30.60
N ALA A 377 -10.76 13.51 -31.90
CA ALA A 377 -11.13 14.84 -32.38
C ALA A 377 -12.58 15.21 -32.00
N GLN A 378 -13.47 14.22 -31.90
CA GLN A 378 -14.86 14.45 -31.50
C GLN A 378 -14.98 14.71 -30.00
N ILE A 379 -14.38 13.87 -29.16
CA ILE A 379 -14.43 14.05 -27.70
C ILE A 379 -13.71 15.34 -27.27
N ASP A 380 -12.61 15.72 -27.95
CA ASP A 380 -11.95 17.02 -27.74
C ASP A 380 -12.88 18.19 -28.11
N SER A 381 -13.61 18.10 -29.23
CA SER A 381 -14.57 19.13 -29.66
C SER A 381 -15.72 19.28 -28.65
N TYR A 382 -16.31 18.16 -28.24
CA TYR A 382 -17.40 18.12 -27.26
C TYR A 382 -16.96 18.67 -25.89
N THR A 383 -15.79 18.24 -25.39
CA THR A 383 -15.24 18.75 -24.12
C THR A 383 -14.94 20.25 -24.17
N ASN A 384 -14.41 20.75 -25.28
CA ASN A 384 -14.16 22.19 -25.47
C ASN A 384 -15.46 23.00 -25.52
N GLN A 385 -16.53 22.45 -26.11
CA GLN A 385 -17.85 23.07 -26.10
C GLN A 385 -18.40 23.19 -24.69
N LEU A 386 -18.42 22.10 -23.90
CA LEU A 386 -18.87 22.13 -22.51
C LEU A 386 -18.05 23.11 -21.66
N LYS A 387 -16.73 23.13 -21.85
CA LYS A 387 -15.84 24.08 -21.18
C LYS A 387 -16.19 25.52 -21.53
N ALA A 388 -16.41 25.83 -22.82
CA ALA A 388 -16.76 27.18 -23.25
C ALA A 388 -18.10 27.64 -22.67
N ILE A 389 -19.08 26.74 -22.55
CA ILE A 389 -20.36 27.03 -21.88
C ILE A 389 -20.14 27.37 -20.40
N GLY A 390 -19.35 26.54 -19.69
CA GLY A 390 -19.02 26.79 -18.28
C GLY A 390 -18.28 28.11 -18.07
N GLU A 391 -17.30 28.44 -18.92
CA GLU A 391 -16.56 29.71 -18.85
C GLU A 391 -17.44 30.92 -19.17
N ALA A 392 -18.40 30.80 -20.08
CA ALA A 392 -19.31 31.89 -20.45
C ALA A 392 -20.28 32.25 -19.31
N HIS A 393 -20.71 31.25 -18.53
CA HIS A 393 -21.77 31.39 -17.53
C HIS A 393 -21.31 31.30 -16.07
N ALA A 394 -20.00 31.26 -15.81
CA ALA A 394 -19.47 31.19 -14.45
C ALA A 394 -19.97 32.34 -13.55
N ASP A 395 -19.89 33.58 -14.03
CA ASP A 395 -20.36 34.76 -13.30
C ASP A 395 -21.90 34.76 -13.10
N ASP A 396 -22.64 34.28 -14.10
CA ASP A 396 -24.11 34.16 -14.03
C ASP A 396 -24.52 33.13 -12.97
N LEU A 397 -23.82 31.98 -12.90
CA LEU A 397 -24.07 30.95 -11.90
C LEU A 397 -23.73 31.45 -10.48
N ASP A 398 -22.63 32.18 -10.29
CA ASP A 398 -22.27 32.78 -9.01
C ASP A 398 -23.36 33.76 -8.52
N ALA A 399 -23.92 34.56 -9.42
CA ALA A 399 -25.04 35.46 -9.12
C ALA A 399 -26.32 34.71 -8.76
N ILE A 400 -26.63 33.61 -9.47
CA ILE A 400 -27.77 32.72 -9.14
C ILE A 400 -27.58 32.07 -7.75
N LEU A 401 -26.38 31.58 -7.44
CA LEU A 401 -26.06 31.00 -6.13
C LEU A 401 -26.23 32.01 -5.00
N LEU A 402 -25.79 33.25 -5.21
CA LEU A 402 -25.99 34.35 -4.28
C LEU A 402 -27.49 34.65 -4.08
N ALA A 403 -28.27 34.69 -5.16
CA ALA A 403 -29.72 34.88 -5.11
C ALA A 403 -30.44 33.74 -4.36
N PHE A 404 -30.02 32.49 -4.58
CA PHE A 404 -30.55 31.31 -3.89
C PHE A 404 -30.30 31.39 -2.38
N ARG A 405 -29.07 31.74 -1.96
CA ARG A 405 -28.74 31.97 -0.54
C ARG A 405 -29.61 33.09 0.06
N GLN A 406 -29.67 34.24 -0.60
CA GLN A 406 -30.45 35.40 -0.13
C GLN A 406 -31.96 35.09 -0.04
N THR A 407 -32.46 34.17 -0.88
CA THR A 407 -33.85 33.68 -0.82
C THR A 407 -34.14 32.99 0.52
N GLN A 408 -33.22 32.13 0.99
CA GLN A 408 -33.34 31.48 2.29
C GLN A 408 -33.29 32.48 3.45
N GLU A 409 -32.32 33.39 3.43
CA GLU A 409 -32.13 34.42 4.47
C GLU A 409 -33.39 35.30 4.58
N LEU A 410 -33.90 35.79 3.44
CA LEU A 410 -35.12 36.59 3.37
C LEU A 410 -36.32 35.83 3.95
N TYR A 411 -36.47 34.55 3.62
CA TYR A 411 -37.59 33.76 4.12
C TYR A 411 -37.60 33.64 5.64
N VAL A 412 -36.45 33.31 6.24
CA VAL A 412 -36.32 33.20 7.70
C VAL A 412 -36.64 34.54 8.38
N ASP A 413 -36.17 35.65 7.82
CA ASP A 413 -36.48 37.00 8.32
C ASP A 413 -37.98 37.34 8.20
N CYS A 414 -38.62 37.04 7.06
CA CYS A 414 -40.06 37.27 6.88
C CYS A 414 -40.87 36.44 7.88
N TYR A 415 -40.47 35.18 8.10
CA TYR A 415 -41.14 34.26 9.01
C TYR A 415 -41.06 34.74 10.47
N LEU A 416 -39.85 35.05 10.96
CA LEU A 416 -39.63 35.48 12.34
C LEU A 416 -40.30 36.82 12.66
N ASN A 417 -40.40 37.72 11.69
CA ASN A 417 -41.03 39.03 11.86
C ASN A 417 -42.55 39.04 11.54
N GLY A 418 -43.08 37.97 10.96
CA GLY A 418 -44.47 37.88 10.48
C GLY A 418 -44.79 38.75 9.25
N ALA A 419 -43.78 39.41 8.69
CA ALA A 419 -43.80 40.21 7.46
C ALA A 419 -42.37 40.38 6.94
N CYS A 420 -42.21 40.57 5.63
CA CYS A 420 -40.88 40.79 5.06
C CYS A 420 -40.31 42.18 5.39
N PRO A 421 -38.98 42.28 5.60
CA PRO A 421 -38.31 43.56 5.70
C PRO A 421 -38.40 44.35 4.38
N ALA A 422 -38.00 45.63 4.41
CA ALA A 422 -37.84 46.39 3.18
C ALA A 422 -36.74 45.75 2.33
N LEU A 423 -37.04 45.52 1.05
CA LEU A 423 -36.09 44.88 0.13
C LEU A 423 -34.82 45.71 0.01
N ASP A 424 -33.67 45.03 0.09
CA ASP A 424 -32.38 45.67 -0.13
C ASP A 424 -32.27 46.11 -1.59
N SER A 425 -32.02 47.40 -1.81
CA SER A 425 -31.79 47.95 -3.14
C SER A 425 -30.57 47.37 -3.86
N GLY A 426 -29.68 46.67 -3.15
CA GLY A 426 -28.54 45.94 -3.69
C GLY A 426 -28.90 44.58 -4.32
N TRP A 427 -30.09 44.04 -4.09
CA TRP A 427 -30.52 42.74 -4.64
C TRP A 427 -31.18 42.94 -6.01
N THR A 428 -30.36 43.04 -7.05
CA THR A 428 -30.83 43.33 -8.43
C THR A 428 -31.66 42.22 -9.05
N TRP A 429 -31.54 40.98 -8.55
CA TRP A 429 -32.32 39.82 -9.00
C TRP A 429 -33.77 39.80 -8.47
N LEU A 430 -34.07 40.60 -7.43
CA LEU A 430 -35.36 40.58 -6.74
C LEU A 430 -36.22 41.79 -7.11
N THR A 431 -37.36 41.55 -7.78
CA THR A 431 -38.30 42.60 -8.20
C THR A 431 -39.45 42.82 -7.22
N ASP A 432 -39.92 41.76 -6.58
CA ASP A 432 -41.03 41.78 -5.64
C ASP A 432 -40.98 40.57 -4.70
N ALA A 433 -41.49 40.76 -3.48
CA ALA A 433 -41.61 39.72 -2.45
C ALA A 433 -42.96 39.83 -1.75
N ASN A 434 -43.68 38.73 -1.64
CA ASN A 434 -44.99 38.66 -0.99
C ASN A 434 -45.06 37.47 -0.04
N TYR A 435 -45.20 37.75 1.25
CA TYR A 435 -45.27 36.75 2.32
C TYR A 435 -46.70 36.62 2.87
N ASP A 436 -47.26 35.41 2.80
CA ASP A 436 -48.52 35.04 3.43
C ASP A 436 -48.26 34.37 4.79
N ALA A 437 -48.48 35.12 5.86
CA ALA A 437 -48.32 34.62 7.23
C ALA A 437 -49.32 33.52 7.61
N ALA A 438 -50.45 33.38 6.90
CA ALA A 438 -51.44 32.33 7.18
C ALA A 438 -50.99 30.95 6.70
N THR A 439 -50.22 30.90 5.60
CA THR A 439 -49.68 29.67 5.01
C THR A 439 -48.17 29.54 5.19
N ALA A 440 -47.51 30.53 5.80
CA ALA A 440 -46.06 30.65 5.91
C ALA A 440 -45.36 30.53 4.55
N THR A 441 -45.95 31.09 3.50
CA THR A 441 -45.45 30.98 2.12
C THR A 441 -44.93 32.33 1.63
N LEU A 442 -43.73 32.35 1.05
CA LEU A 442 -43.14 33.50 0.39
C LEU A 442 -43.12 33.26 -1.12
N THR A 443 -43.64 34.19 -1.90
CA THR A 443 -43.52 34.19 -3.36
C THR A 443 -42.67 35.38 -3.79
N LEU A 444 -41.69 35.14 -4.66
CA LEU A 444 -40.80 36.17 -5.20
C LEU A 444 -40.98 36.32 -6.71
N ASN A 445 -40.66 37.49 -7.24
CA ASN A 445 -40.60 37.78 -8.68
C ASN A 445 -41.89 37.40 -9.43
N GLY A 446 -43.05 37.84 -8.93
CA GLY A 446 -44.34 37.52 -9.53
C GLY A 446 -44.76 36.05 -9.40
N GLY A 447 -44.16 35.31 -8.46
CA GLY A 447 -44.43 33.88 -8.23
C GLY A 447 -43.49 32.93 -8.96
N ALA A 448 -42.43 33.44 -9.59
CA ALA A 448 -41.40 32.61 -10.23
C ALA A 448 -40.64 31.73 -9.24
N ILE A 449 -40.53 32.16 -7.97
CA ILE A 449 -39.92 31.41 -6.88
C ILE A 449 -40.94 31.34 -5.72
N THR A 450 -41.10 30.14 -5.17
CA THR A 450 -41.94 29.87 -4.01
C THR A 450 -41.10 29.25 -2.89
N VAL A 451 -41.25 29.78 -1.68
CA VAL A 451 -40.52 29.35 -0.49
C VAL A 451 -41.49 29.04 0.64
N ASN A 452 -41.30 27.90 1.29
CA ASN A 452 -41.98 27.52 2.53
C ASN A 452 -41.03 26.73 3.44
N TYR A 453 -41.50 26.25 4.59
CA TYR A 453 -40.69 25.37 5.46
C TYR A 453 -41.39 24.05 5.75
N MET A 454 -40.59 23.04 6.08
CA MET A 454 -41.07 21.81 6.71
C MET A 454 -40.11 21.37 7.81
N VAL A 455 -40.63 20.60 8.78
CA VAL A 455 -39.78 20.00 9.83
C VAL A 455 -39.02 18.84 9.19
N ALA A 456 -37.69 18.86 9.30
CA ALA A 456 -36.85 17.85 8.68
C ALA A 456 -36.89 16.54 9.48
N ASP A 457 -37.14 15.43 8.82
CA ASP A 457 -36.87 14.13 9.41
C ASP A 457 -35.36 13.84 9.37
N VAL A 458 -34.76 13.81 10.56
CA VAL A 458 -33.34 13.46 10.77
C VAL A 458 -33.18 12.12 11.49
N ASN A 459 -34.28 11.49 11.94
CA ASN A 459 -34.26 10.20 12.61
C ASN A 459 -34.78 9.10 11.70
N LEU A 460 -33.94 8.68 10.77
CA LEU A 460 -34.27 7.65 9.78
C LEU A 460 -34.46 6.24 10.37
N THR A 461 -34.37 6.07 11.70
CA THR A 461 -34.50 4.77 12.38
C THR A 461 -35.88 4.54 12.99
N ASP A 462 -36.72 5.57 13.04
CA ASP A 462 -38.10 5.44 13.49
C ASP A 462 -39.08 5.31 12.29
N ALA A 463 -40.37 5.26 12.60
CA ALA A 463 -41.42 5.14 11.58
C ALA A 463 -42.14 6.47 11.30
N ASP A 464 -41.72 7.57 11.93
CA ASP A 464 -42.33 8.89 11.79
C ASP A 464 -41.61 9.71 10.73
N THR A 465 -42.08 9.59 9.49
CA THR A 465 -41.52 10.32 8.34
C THR A 465 -41.98 11.78 8.26
N THR A 466 -42.81 12.26 9.21
CA THR A 466 -43.36 13.63 9.22
C THR A 466 -43.36 14.21 10.64
N PRO A 467 -42.19 14.37 11.27
CA PRO A 467 -42.10 14.77 12.66
C PRO A 467 -42.66 16.19 12.87
N THR A 468 -43.31 16.42 14.02
CA THR A 468 -43.80 17.77 14.39
C THR A 468 -42.72 18.67 14.97
N SER A 469 -41.57 18.10 15.36
CA SER A 469 -40.39 18.83 15.83
C SER A 469 -39.13 18.03 15.57
N SER A 470 -38.05 18.71 15.21
CA SER A 470 -36.76 18.10 14.89
C SER A 470 -35.61 19.05 15.23
N LYS A 471 -34.38 18.56 15.27
CA LYS A 471 -33.19 19.42 15.34
C LYS A 471 -32.85 20.08 14.00
N ALA A 472 -33.66 19.91 12.97
CA ALA A 472 -33.48 20.58 11.69
C ALA A 472 -34.81 21.03 11.07
N ILE A 473 -34.73 22.09 10.26
CA ILE A 473 -35.84 22.62 9.45
C ILE A 473 -35.35 22.71 8.01
N ASP A 474 -36.17 22.23 7.07
CA ASP A 474 -35.96 22.43 5.64
C ASP A 474 -36.67 23.73 5.20
N ILE A 475 -35.90 24.71 4.74
CA ILE A 475 -36.43 25.87 4.00
C ILE A 475 -36.53 25.45 2.53
N LEU A 476 -37.74 25.11 2.10
CA LEU A 476 -38.02 24.58 0.78
C LEU A 476 -38.03 25.71 -0.24
N ILE A 477 -37.18 25.64 -1.27
CA ILE A 477 -37.09 26.65 -2.34
C ILE A 477 -37.37 25.93 -3.66
N ARG A 478 -38.39 26.40 -4.38
CA ARG A 478 -38.79 25.85 -5.69
C ARG A 478 -39.07 26.98 -6.67
N GLY A 479 -38.66 26.83 -7.92
CA GLY A 479 -38.92 27.80 -8.97
C GLY A 479 -37.74 28.06 -9.90
N THR A 480 -37.75 29.22 -10.55
CA THR A 480 -36.80 29.55 -11.62
C THR A 480 -36.02 30.84 -11.31
N TYR A 481 -34.69 30.74 -11.41
CA TYR A 481 -33.76 31.86 -11.42
C TYR A 481 -33.25 32.10 -12.84
N ASN A 482 -33.11 33.36 -13.23
CA ASN A 482 -32.51 33.73 -14.52
C ASN A 482 -31.47 34.82 -14.25
N GLU A 483 -30.27 34.65 -14.79
CA GLU A 483 -29.22 35.67 -14.82
C GLU A 483 -28.54 35.60 -16.20
N GLY A 484 -28.41 36.75 -16.88
CA GLY A 484 -27.96 36.75 -18.28
C GLY A 484 -28.85 35.87 -19.17
N ASP A 485 -28.20 34.98 -19.93
CA ASP A 485 -28.88 33.95 -20.75
C ASP A 485 -29.01 32.60 -20.01
N LEU A 486 -28.45 32.46 -18.80
CA LEU A 486 -28.50 31.24 -17.99
C LEU A 486 -29.82 31.12 -17.22
N ARG A 487 -30.45 29.95 -17.29
CA ARG A 487 -31.62 29.60 -16.49
C ARG A 487 -31.34 28.44 -15.56
N PHE A 488 -31.66 28.63 -14.28
CA PHE A 488 -31.62 27.60 -13.24
C PHE A 488 -33.04 27.32 -12.72
N ILE A 489 -33.46 26.06 -12.76
CA ILE A 489 -34.73 25.57 -12.25
C ILE A 489 -34.43 24.59 -11.12
N VAL A 490 -35.16 24.72 -10.01
CA VAL A 490 -35.04 23.81 -8.87
C VAL A 490 -36.43 23.41 -8.37
N ASP A 491 -36.64 22.12 -8.16
CA ASP A 491 -37.86 21.55 -7.57
C ASP A 491 -37.51 20.45 -6.57
N ASN A 492 -38.47 20.02 -5.75
CA ASN A 492 -38.31 18.84 -4.90
C ASN A 492 -38.42 17.57 -5.75
N ALA A 493 -37.83 16.48 -5.26
CA ALA A 493 -38.21 15.15 -5.72
C ALA A 493 -39.46 14.68 -4.96
N TYR A 494 -40.42 14.12 -5.69
CA TYR A 494 -41.69 13.65 -5.14
C TYR A 494 -41.78 12.12 -5.25
N ALA A 495 -42.61 11.49 -4.42
CA ALA A 495 -42.91 10.07 -4.59
C ALA A 495 -43.63 9.86 -5.94
N ASN A 496 -43.22 8.82 -6.68
CA ASN A 496 -43.76 8.49 -8.02
C ASN A 496 -43.67 9.63 -9.05
N ASP A 497 -42.80 10.62 -8.83
CA ASP A 497 -42.65 11.80 -9.68
C ASP A 497 -43.95 12.62 -9.86
N ASP A 498 -44.87 12.56 -8.89
CA ASP A 498 -46.11 13.35 -8.87
C ASP A 498 -46.00 14.51 -7.85
N PRO A 499 -46.07 15.79 -8.26
CA PRO A 499 -45.98 16.93 -7.35
C PRO A 499 -47.13 17.04 -6.34
N ASN A 500 -48.18 16.21 -6.47
CA ASN A 500 -49.27 16.09 -5.50
C ASN A 500 -49.02 15.01 -4.42
N ASP A 501 -48.01 14.17 -4.61
CA ASP A 501 -47.59 13.14 -3.64
C ASP A 501 -46.58 13.71 -2.63
N ASP A 502 -46.21 12.90 -1.64
CA ASP A 502 -45.26 13.29 -0.59
C ASP A 502 -43.87 13.60 -1.17
N ILE A 503 -43.17 14.56 -0.55
CA ILE A 503 -41.80 14.91 -0.91
C ILE A 503 -40.88 13.76 -0.50
N SER A 504 -40.21 13.14 -1.46
CA SER A 504 -39.20 12.10 -1.23
C SER A 504 -37.83 12.70 -0.91
N SER A 505 -37.48 13.84 -1.53
CA SER A 505 -36.30 14.63 -1.20
C SER A 505 -36.56 16.12 -1.43
N SER A 506 -36.27 16.94 -0.42
CA SER A 506 -36.51 18.37 -0.43
C SER A 506 -35.38 19.16 -1.07
N SER A 507 -35.73 20.18 -1.84
CA SER A 507 -34.82 21.21 -2.38
C SER A 507 -34.94 22.51 -1.62
N GLY A 508 -33.81 23.18 -1.43
CA GLY A 508 -33.69 24.39 -0.61
C GLY A 508 -32.48 24.33 0.31
N VAL A 509 -32.65 24.81 1.53
CA VAL A 509 -31.60 24.83 2.56
C VAL A 509 -32.13 24.25 3.86
N ARG A 510 -31.46 23.22 4.37
CA ARG A 510 -31.71 22.68 5.69
C ARG A 510 -30.84 23.40 6.72
N ILE A 511 -31.46 23.80 7.83
CA ILE A 511 -30.78 24.47 8.95
C ILE A 511 -30.79 23.54 10.16
N TYR A 512 -29.63 23.27 10.73
CA TYR A 512 -29.48 22.43 11.92
C TYR A 512 -29.36 23.29 13.17
N TYR A 513 -30.09 22.93 14.22
CA TYR A 513 -30.17 23.66 15.48
C TYR A 513 -29.67 22.82 16.66
N THR A 514 -29.25 23.50 17.73
CA THR A 514 -28.82 22.85 18.97
C THR A 514 -29.96 22.10 19.65
N GLU A 515 -31.11 22.77 19.80
CA GLU A 515 -32.34 22.25 20.40
C GLU A 515 -33.41 21.99 19.34
N ALA A 516 -34.33 21.06 19.64
CA ALA A 516 -35.42 20.71 18.73
C ALA A 516 -36.40 21.88 18.52
N VAL A 517 -36.81 22.10 17.27
CA VAL A 517 -37.69 23.18 16.81
C VAL A 517 -38.84 22.60 15.98
N SER A 518 -39.96 23.32 15.92
CA SER A 518 -41.13 22.97 15.09
C SER A 518 -41.32 23.90 13.87
N ALA A 519 -40.47 24.91 13.77
CA ALA A 519 -40.44 25.92 12.72
C ALA A 519 -39.09 26.65 12.75
N PRO A 520 -38.75 27.50 11.75
CA PRO A 520 -37.52 28.31 11.79
C PRO A 520 -37.39 29.09 13.10
N ALA A 521 -36.20 29.06 13.70
CA ALA A 521 -35.90 29.72 14.98
C ALA A 521 -34.78 30.75 14.83
N ASP A 522 -34.80 31.76 15.72
CA ASP A 522 -33.78 32.80 15.80
C ASP A 522 -32.45 32.21 16.30
N SER A 523 -31.40 32.36 15.49
CA SER A 523 -30.05 31.85 15.76
C SER A 523 -29.41 32.44 17.01
N ALA A 524 -29.83 33.64 17.45
CA ALA A 524 -29.39 34.23 18.71
C ALA A 524 -29.91 33.47 19.94
N SER A 525 -31.05 32.78 19.81
CA SER A 525 -31.71 32.03 20.88
C SER A 525 -31.46 30.52 20.82
N ASN A 526 -31.24 29.98 19.61
CA ASN A 526 -30.92 28.58 19.37
C ASN A 526 -29.82 28.53 18.29
N PRO A 527 -28.54 28.39 18.69
CA PRO A 527 -27.42 28.42 17.76
C PRO A 527 -27.54 27.39 16.64
N ILE A 528 -27.11 27.79 15.45
CA ILE A 528 -27.09 26.96 14.24
C ILE A 528 -25.83 26.11 14.26
N LEU A 529 -26.00 24.79 14.09
CA LEU A 529 -24.93 23.80 14.08
C LEU A 529 -24.47 23.42 12.66
N GLY A 530 -25.18 23.89 11.63
CA GLY A 530 -24.82 23.61 10.24
C GLY A 530 -25.91 24.02 9.26
N TYR A 531 -25.51 24.05 7.99
CA TYR A 531 -26.38 24.33 6.85
C TYR A 531 -26.20 23.27 5.79
N GLU A 532 -27.27 22.84 5.14
CA GLU A 532 -27.18 21.91 4.03
C GLU A 532 -27.97 22.45 2.83
N ILE A 533 -27.26 22.78 1.76
CA ILE A 533 -27.84 23.20 0.48
C ILE A 533 -28.21 21.94 -0.29
N ARG A 534 -29.44 21.89 -0.80
CA ARG A 534 -29.98 20.74 -1.53
C ARG A 534 -30.70 21.18 -2.77
N TRP A 535 -30.30 20.65 -3.91
CA TRP A 535 -31.08 20.68 -5.13
C TRP A 535 -31.38 19.21 -5.45
N SER A 536 -32.53 18.72 -5.02
CA SER A 536 -32.92 17.32 -5.21
C SER A 536 -33.30 17.00 -6.65
N ASP A 537 -33.84 18.01 -7.35
CA ASP A 537 -34.13 18.00 -8.77
C ASP A 537 -33.83 19.40 -9.32
N PHE A 538 -32.84 19.51 -10.20
CA PHE A 538 -32.49 20.76 -10.85
C PHE A 538 -32.30 20.60 -12.35
N SER A 539 -32.46 21.72 -13.05
CA SER A 539 -32.14 21.88 -14.47
C SER A 539 -31.41 23.22 -14.66
N LEU A 540 -30.33 23.20 -15.44
CA LEU A 540 -29.49 24.35 -15.75
C LEU A 540 -29.16 24.37 -17.25
N TYR A 541 -29.52 25.45 -17.95
CA TYR A 541 -29.26 25.57 -19.40
C TYR A 541 -29.16 27.03 -19.86
N ASP A 542 -28.48 27.22 -20.99
CA ASP A 542 -28.42 28.49 -21.72
C ASP A 542 -29.68 28.63 -22.61
N THR A 543 -30.45 29.70 -22.36
CA THR A 543 -31.69 29.97 -23.10
C THR A 543 -31.46 30.48 -24.52
N ALA A 544 -30.27 30.98 -24.85
CA ALA A 544 -29.92 31.50 -26.17
C ALA A 544 -29.53 30.40 -27.17
N THR A 545 -29.13 29.22 -26.70
CA THR A 545 -28.68 28.09 -27.53
C THR A 545 -29.76 27.06 -27.82
N ILE A 546 -30.95 27.20 -27.26
CA ILE A 546 -32.09 26.30 -27.51
C ILE A 546 -32.35 26.19 -29.03
N SER A 547 -32.54 24.96 -29.51
CA SER A 547 -32.70 24.59 -30.93
C SER A 547 -31.49 24.87 -31.82
N SER A 548 -30.28 24.87 -31.24
CA SER A 548 -29.00 24.94 -31.96
C SER A 548 -28.13 23.73 -31.66
N ASP A 549 -27.08 23.51 -32.46
CA ASP A 549 -26.09 22.45 -32.20
C ASP A 549 -25.30 22.66 -30.88
N ALA A 550 -25.47 23.83 -30.24
CA ALA A 550 -24.88 24.16 -28.95
C ALA A 550 -25.86 24.02 -27.76
N GLU A 551 -27.08 23.54 -28.01
CA GLU A 551 -28.05 23.25 -26.97
C GLU A 551 -27.48 22.22 -25.99
N ASN A 552 -27.49 22.54 -24.70
CA ASN A 552 -27.07 21.64 -23.64
C ASN A 552 -27.89 21.91 -22.38
N GLU A 553 -28.23 20.86 -21.65
CA GLU A 553 -28.90 20.93 -20.34
C GLU A 553 -28.15 20.08 -19.32
N VAL A 554 -27.91 20.65 -18.14
CA VAL A 554 -27.45 19.90 -16.97
C VAL A 554 -28.63 19.67 -16.03
N THR A 555 -28.99 18.40 -15.81
CA THR A 555 -30.02 18.00 -14.86
C THR A 555 -29.45 17.11 -13.76
N GLY A 556 -30.12 17.03 -12.60
CA GLY A 556 -29.80 16.04 -11.58
C GLY A 556 -29.99 16.54 -10.15
N SER A 557 -29.08 16.14 -9.26
CA SER A 557 -29.12 16.51 -7.85
C SER A 557 -27.78 16.99 -7.30
N PHE A 558 -27.83 17.93 -6.37
CA PHE A 558 -26.67 18.52 -5.69
C PHE A 558 -26.94 18.64 -4.20
N ARG A 559 -25.90 18.37 -3.39
CA ARG A 559 -25.92 18.50 -1.94
C ARG A 559 -24.58 19.05 -1.46
N LEU A 560 -24.63 20.05 -0.59
CA LEU A 560 -23.46 20.60 0.09
C LEU A 560 -23.80 20.80 1.56
N PHE A 561 -23.10 20.10 2.44
CA PHE A 561 -23.28 20.22 3.88
C PHE A 561 -22.10 20.98 4.51
N TYR A 562 -22.47 22.04 5.22
CA TYR A 562 -21.62 22.83 6.07
C TYR A 562 -21.83 22.47 7.54
N ARG A 563 -20.76 22.05 8.22
CA ARG A 563 -20.77 21.76 9.65
C ARG A 563 -20.23 22.93 10.44
N GLY A 564 -20.98 23.33 11.47
CA GLY A 564 -20.61 24.39 12.40
C GLY A 564 -19.59 23.92 13.44
N VAL A 565 -18.54 24.71 13.65
CA VAL A 565 -17.53 24.55 14.69
C VAL A 565 -17.48 25.83 15.52
N ALA A 566 -17.54 25.68 16.83
CA ALA A 566 -17.47 26.81 17.75
C ALA A 566 -16.03 27.31 17.89
N ASP A 567 -15.89 28.63 18.05
CA ASP A 567 -14.60 29.26 18.35
C ASP A 567 -14.00 28.69 19.65
N PRO A 568 -12.77 28.14 19.61
CA PRO A 568 -12.12 27.57 20.79
C PRO A 568 -11.72 28.63 21.82
N GLU A 569 -11.56 29.90 21.43
CA GLU A 569 -11.12 31.00 22.29
C GLU A 569 -12.27 31.91 22.76
N THR A 570 -13.38 31.97 22.03
CA THR A 570 -14.53 32.81 22.37
C THR A 570 -15.85 32.04 22.40
N SER A 571 -16.65 32.24 23.45
CA SER A 571 -17.95 31.56 23.56
C SER A 571 -18.96 32.20 22.60
N GLY A 572 -19.19 31.60 21.44
CA GLY A 572 -20.42 31.82 20.66
C GLY A 572 -20.27 32.16 19.17
N SER A 573 -19.08 32.44 18.65
CA SER A 573 -18.87 32.48 17.19
C SER A 573 -18.82 31.07 16.62
N MET A 574 -19.48 30.86 15.48
CA MET A 574 -19.49 29.60 14.75
C MET A 574 -18.85 29.83 13.38
N HIS A 575 -17.95 28.93 12.98
CA HIS A 575 -17.45 28.83 11.61
C HIS A 575 -18.00 27.56 10.97
N TYR A 576 -18.16 27.55 9.66
CA TYR A 576 -18.86 26.51 8.91
C TYR A 576 -17.93 25.89 7.88
N ASN A 577 -17.48 24.67 8.16
CA ASN A 577 -16.60 23.91 7.30
C ASN A 577 -17.41 23.07 6.32
N ILE A 578 -16.88 22.85 5.10
CA ILE A 578 -17.47 21.89 4.17
C ILE A 578 -17.21 20.49 4.73
N ASP A 579 -18.28 19.79 5.10
CA ASP A 579 -18.25 18.42 5.58
C ASP A 579 -18.36 17.45 4.39
N THR A 580 -19.36 17.65 3.53
CA THR A 580 -19.63 16.80 2.38
C THR A 580 -20.19 17.59 1.20
N VAL A 581 -19.82 17.18 -0.01
CA VAL A 581 -20.35 17.67 -1.29
C VAL A 581 -20.70 16.48 -2.15
N VAL A 582 -21.88 16.47 -2.77
CA VAL A 582 -22.30 15.46 -3.74
C VAL A 582 -23.00 16.15 -4.91
N LEU A 583 -22.55 15.89 -6.13
CA LEU A 583 -23.23 16.21 -7.38
C LEU A 583 -23.49 14.90 -8.11
N ASN A 584 -24.72 14.69 -8.55
CA ASN A 584 -25.08 13.63 -9.48
C ASN A 584 -25.83 14.30 -10.64
N GLY A 585 -25.15 14.47 -11.76
CA GLY A 585 -25.63 15.24 -12.90
C GLY A 585 -25.63 14.44 -14.20
N ARG A 586 -26.49 14.87 -15.12
CA ARG A 586 -26.56 14.40 -16.50
C ARG A 586 -26.52 15.63 -17.40
N ILE A 587 -25.66 15.60 -18.40
CA ILE A 587 -25.57 16.59 -19.47
C ILE A 587 -26.22 15.97 -20.72
N SER A 588 -27.25 16.63 -21.23
CA SER A 588 -27.96 16.30 -22.47
C SER A 588 -27.70 17.36 -23.53
N ASP A 589 -27.75 16.98 -24.81
CA ASP A 589 -27.74 17.90 -25.95
C ASP A 589 -29.13 18.45 -26.33
N VAL A 590 -30.19 18.07 -25.59
CA VAL A 590 -31.56 18.58 -25.77
C VAL A 590 -32.16 18.98 -24.43
N VAL A 591 -32.74 20.18 -24.34
CA VAL A 591 -33.41 20.67 -23.12
C VAL A 591 -34.78 20.01 -22.96
N GLY A 592 -35.02 19.38 -21.81
CA GLY A 592 -36.31 18.84 -21.38
C GLY A 592 -36.70 17.51 -22.01
N ASP A 593 -35.74 16.73 -22.52
CA ASP A 593 -35.93 15.34 -22.99
C ASP A 593 -35.47 14.35 -21.90
N ASP A 594 -36.23 13.27 -21.72
CA ASP A 594 -35.97 12.18 -20.76
C ASP A 594 -35.08 11.07 -21.36
N GLY A 595 -34.51 11.28 -22.55
CA GLY A 595 -33.39 10.49 -23.10
C GLY A 595 -33.66 9.69 -24.38
N ASP A 596 -34.81 9.86 -25.03
CA ASP A 596 -35.15 9.08 -26.24
C ASP A 596 -34.53 9.64 -27.54
N ASN A 597 -34.08 10.90 -27.55
CA ASN A 597 -33.48 11.55 -28.73
C ASN A 597 -32.06 12.10 -28.53
N ASP A 598 -31.47 11.94 -27.34
CA ASP A 598 -30.17 12.51 -27.04
C ASP A 598 -29.07 11.77 -27.83
N GLN A 599 -28.24 12.51 -28.57
CA GLN A 599 -27.14 11.96 -29.37
C GLN A 599 -25.84 11.95 -28.57
N ASN A 600 -25.65 12.94 -27.70
CA ASN A 600 -24.49 13.07 -26.84
C ASN A 600 -24.94 13.17 -25.39
N ILE A 601 -24.47 12.25 -24.56
CA ILE A 601 -24.82 12.18 -23.14
C ILE A 601 -23.54 12.18 -22.32
N THR A 602 -23.55 12.91 -21.21
CA THR A 602 -22.52 12.77 -20.18
C THR A 602 -23.15 12.63 -18.82
N THR A 603 -22.82 11.58 -18.08
CA THR A 603 -23.17 11.50 -16.65
C THR A 603 -21.97 11.90 -15.83
N VAL A 604 -22.17 12.78 -14.85
CA VAL A 604 -21.12 13.28 -13.96
C VAL A 604 -21.51 13.00 -12.52
N PHE A 605 -20.61 12.39 -11.76
CA PHE A 605 -20.73 12.23 -10.33
C PHE A 605 -19.53 12.85 -9.63
N ILE A 606 -19.77 13.73 -8.67
CA ILE A 606 -18.73 14.31 -7.82
C ILE A 606 -19.13 14.04 -6.39
N SER A 607 -18.24 13.48 -5.60
CA SER A 607 -18.44 13.33 -4.16
C SER A 607 -17.16 13.70 -3.44
N ALA A 608 -17.24 14.52 -2.41
CA ALA A 608 -16.07 14.85 -1.62
C ALA A 608 -16.45 15.00 -0.15
N SER A 609 -15.55 14.63 0.76
CA SER A 609 -15.76 14.74 2.19
C SER A 609 -14.52 15.19 2.97
N SER A 610 -14.76 15.81 4.12
CA SER A 610 -13.72 16.25 5.06
C SER A 610 -13.68 15.33 6.28
N ALA A 611 -12.49 14.88 6.65
CA ALA A 611 -12.30 14.08 7.86
C ALA A 611 -12.45 14.89 9.17
N ASN A 612 -12.22 16.21 9.12
CA ASN A 612 -12.04 17.06 10.31
C ASN A 612 -12.98 18.29 10.32
N ALA A 613 -14.12 18.20 9.63
CA ALA A 613 -15.07 19.32 9.53
C ALA A 613 -15.67 19.77 10.88
N ASP A 614 -15.61 18.91 11.91
CA ASP A 614 -16.19 19.14 13.25
C ASP A 614 -15.20 19.75 14.26
N SER A 615 -13.91 19.74 13.96
CA SER A 615 -12.82 20.07 14.88
C SER A 615 -11.95 21.22 14.38
N TYR A 616 -11.93 21.45 13.07
CA TYR A 616 -11.18 22.56 12.47
C TYR A 616 -11.89 23.92 12.65
N TYR A 617 -11.17 24.95 13.08
CA TYR A 617 -11.70 26.31 13.13
C TYR A 617 -11.11 27.15 11.98
N GLY A 618 -11.95 27.47 10.97
CA GLY A 618 -11.57 28.17 9.75
C GLY A 618 -11.10 29.61 9.94
N GLU A 619 -10.37 30.19 8.97
CA GLU A 619 -10.06 31.63 8.98
C GLU A 619 -11.26 32.51 8.56
N SER A 620 -12.17 31.94 7.77
CA SER A 620 -13.42 32.56 7.34
C SER A 620 -14.63 31.85 7.96
N GLU A 621 -15.72 32.59 8.14
CA GLU A 621 -16.97 32.04 8.69
C GLU A 621 -17.51 30.88 7.84
N PHE A 622 -17.34 30.92 6.52
CA PHE A 622 -17.67 29.81 5.63
C PHE A 622 -16.44 29.38 4.84
N ALA A 623 -16.18 28.08 4.77
CA ALA A 623 -15.11 27.52 3.97
C ALA A 623 -15.38 27.65 2.45
N SER A 624 -14.32 27.91 1.68
CA SER A 624 -14.36 28.08 0.22
C SER A 624 -14.00 26.79 -0.51
N PHE A 625 -14.65 26.54 -1.64
CA PHE A 625 -14.29 25.46 -2.57
C PHE A 625 -12.87 25.62 -3.15
N ASN A 626 -12.35 26.84 -3.21
CA ASN A 626 -11.00 27.08 -3.73
C ASN A 626 -9.88 26.72 -2.72
N GLY A 627 -10.22 26.35 -1.49
CA GLY A 627 -9.27 25.95 -0.44
C GLY A 627 -8.96 24.45 -0.40
N PHE A 628 -9.43 23.65 -1.36
CA PHE A 628 -9.30 22.19 -1.35
C PHE A 628 -7.87 21.69 -1.41
N PHE A 629 -7.57 20.61 -0.68
CA PHE A 629 -6.27 19.96 -0.57
C PHE A 629 -5.09 20.89 -0.19
N ASN A 630 -5.37 22.12 0.23
CA ASN A 630 -4.35 23.05 0.67
C ASN A 630 -4.31 23.03 2.20
N PRO A 631 -3.16 22.73 2.82
CA PRO A 631 -2.99 23.04 4.24
C PRO A 631 -3.21 24.55 4.42
N THR A 632 -3.87 24.94 5.50
CA THR A 632 -4.09 26.36 5.79
C THR A 632 -2.79 27.15 5.68
N ALA A 633 -2.82 28.31 5.03
CA ALA A 633 -1.75 29.29 5.09
C ALA A 633 -1.57 29.92 6.50
N SER A 634 -2.27 29.40 7.52
CA SER A 634 -2.19 29.89 8.88
C SER A 634 -0.78 29.64 9.44
N THR A 635 -0.21 30.66 10.05
CA THR A 635 1.08 30.61 10.74
C THR A 635 1.04 29.78 12.03
N THR A 636 -0.07 29.09 12.32
CA THR A 636 -0.40 28.56 13.66
C THR A 636 -0.19 27.05 13.78
N TYR A 637 -0.24 26.28 12.68
CA TYR A 637 -0.03 24.83 12.67
C TYR A 637 0.87 24.44 11.49
N VAL A 638 2.16 24.81 11.58
CA VAL A 638 3.16 24.54 10.55
C VAL A 638 4.08 23.41 10.99
N LYS A 639 4.49 22.55 10.06
CA LYS A 639 5.49 21.48 10.31
C LYS A 639 6.74 22.06 10.97
N GLY A 640 7.20 21.41 12.05
CA GLY A 640 8.32 21.82 12.90
C GLY A 640 7.95 22.79 14.05
N GLN A 641 6.68 23.16 14.21
CA GLN A 641 6.26 24.04 15.30
C GLN A 641 6.18 23.27 16.63
N VAL A 642 6.85 23.81 17.66
CA VAL A 642 6.79 23.26 19.03
C VAL A 642 5.67 23.92 19.82
N GLU A 643 4.76 23.10 20.36
CA GLU A 643 3.72 23.50 21.30
C GLU A 643 4.08 23.05 22.71
N THR A 644 3.97 23.96 23.68
CA THR A 644 4.34 23.68 25.07
C THR A 644 3.26 22.91 25.81
N ALA A 645 3.64 21.91 26.61
CA ALA A 645 2.72 21.13 27.45
C ALA A 645 1.53 20.51 26.66
N VAL A 646 1.78 20.01 25.46
CA VAL A 646 0.76 19.38 24.60
C VAL A 646 0.21 18.08 25.21
N ALA A 647 1.00 17.39 26.04
CA ALA A 647 0.59 16.22 26.79
C ALA A 647 1.23 16.17 28.18
N SER A 648 0.68 15.36 29.08
CA SER A 648 1.34 14.95 30.33
C SER A 648 1.06 13.48 30.64
N TYR A 649 1.94 12.82 31.39
CA TYR A 649 1.66 11.49 31.95
C TYR A 649 1.68 11.51 33.47
N LYS A 650 1.00 10.53 34.07
CA LYS A 650 1.10 10.21 35.50
C LYS A 650 0.91 8.71 35.76
N LEU A 651 1.84 8.12 36.50
CA LEU A 651 1.69 6.75 36.98
C LEU A 651 0.82 6.68 38.24
N GLY A 652 0.10 5.57 38.41
CA GLY A 652 -0.65 5.30 39.63
C GLY A 652 -1.12 3.86 39.73
N ASN A 653 -1.72 3.53 40.88
CA ASN A 653 -2.20 2.18 41.17
C ASN A 653 -3.68 2.21 41.55
N GLU A 654 -4.43 1.18 41.18
CA GLU A 654 -5.82 0.97 41.57
C GLU A 654 -6.11 -0.51 41.84
N THR A 655 -7.12 -0.79 42.66
CA THR A 655 -7.58 -2.17 42.91
C THR A 655 -8.92 -2.38 42.21
N LEU A 656 -8.97 -3.26 41.20
CA LEU A 656 -10.20 -3.63 40.50
C LEU A 656 -10.47 -5.13 40.64
N ASN A 657 -11.68 -5.48 41.08
CA ASN A 657 -12.10 -6.87 41.27
C ASN A 657 -11.12 -7.72 42.11
N GLY A 658 -10.39 -7.08 43.04
CA GLY A 658 -9.43 -7.74 43.93
C GLY A 658 -8.01 -7.91 43.37
N ASN A 659 -7.75 -7.41 42.16
CA ASN A 659 -6.40 -7.33 41.59
C ASN A 659 -5.85 -5.93 41.78
N ASP A 660 -4.60 -5.83 42.25
CA ASP A 660 -3.84 -4.58 42.24
C ASP A 660 -3.29 -4.37 40.83
N ILE A 661 -3.62 -3.22 40.24
CA ILE A 661 -3.36 -2.88 38.84
C ILE A 661 -2.59 -1.57 38.84
N GLU A 662 -1.53 -1.53 38.06
CA GLU A 662 -0.77 -0.31 37.81
C GLU A 662 -1.30 0.32 36.52
N TYR A 663 -1.25 1.65 36.43
CA TYR A 663 -1.72 2.37 35.27
C TYR A 663 -0.85 3.59 34.93
N LEU A 664 -0.89 3.97 33.66
CA LEU A 664 -0.39 5.24 33.15
C LEU A 664 -1.58 6.06 32.65
N ASP A 665 -1.82 7.19 33.31
CA ASP A 665 -2.71 8.22 32.77
C ASP A 665 -1.91 9.08 31.79
N TYR A 666 -2.42 9.23 30.58
CA TYR A 666 -1.87 10.08 29.53
C TYR A 666 -2.89 11.16 29.19
N TYR A 667 -2.60 12.39 29.62
CA TYR A 667 -3.48 13.54 29.50
C TYR A 667 -3.12 14.36 28.27
N VAL A 668 -4.13 14.71 27.49
CA VAL A 668 -4.01 15.58 26.32
C VAL A 668 -5.08 16.67 26.45
N PRO A 669 -4.72 17.93 26.73
CA PRO A 669 -5.71 18.98 26.96
C PRO A 669 -6.61 19.29 25.76
N SER A 670 -6.09 19.10 24.55
CA SER A 670 -6.77 19.44 23.29
C SER A 670 -7.34 18.22 22.56
N ALA A 671 -7.31 17.03 23.17
CA ALA A 671 -7.82 15.80 22.58
C ALA A 671 -8.34 14.84 23.68
N GLU A 672 -8.64 13.60 23.30
CA GLU A 672 -9.01 12.57 24.27
C GLU A 672 -7.81 12.15 25.12
N SER A 673 -8.06 12.03 26.42
CA SER A 673 -7.07 11.55 27.40
C SER A 673 -7.38 10.10 27.75
N TYR A 674 -6.34 9.30 28.05
CA TYR A 674 -6.49 7.86 28.25
C TYR A 674 -5.77 7.37 29.50
N ARG A 675 -6.32 6.32 30.11
CA ARG A 675 -5.66 5.48 31.11
C ARG A 675 -5.31 4.15 30.49
N TYR A 676 -4.04 3.76 30.54
CA TYR A 676 -3.56 2.45 30.17
C TYR A 676 -3.36 1.63 31.44
N ARG A 677 -4.07 0.51 31.58
CA ARG A 677 -3.99 -0.39 32.73
C ARG A 677 -3.16 -1.62 32.39
N PHE A 678 -2.26 -1.95 33.29
CA PHE A 678 -1.34 -3.07 33.21
C PHE A 678 -1.72 -4.07 34.31
N TYR A 679 -2.36 -5.17 33.90
CA TYR A 679 -2.81 -6.19 34.84
C TYR A 679 -1.65 -7.13 35.19
N PRO A 680 -1.59 -7.65 36.43
CA PRO A 680 -0.59 -8.64 36.78
C PRO A 680 -0.61 -9.86 35.87
N THR A 681 0.57 -10.37 35.53
CA THR A 681 0.72 -11.63 34.78
C THR A 681 0.07 -12.78 35.54
N VAL A 682 -0.71 -13.59 34.83
CA VAL A 682 -1.34 -14.80 35.37
C VAL A 682 -1.04 -16.00 34.47
N TYR A 683 -0.74 -17.15 35.07
CA TYR A 683 -0.52 -18.38 34.32
C TYR A 683 -1.83 -19.10 34.02
N ARG A 684 -1.99 -19.55 32.78
CA ARG A 684 -3.23 -20.19 32.30
C ARG A 684 -2.94 -21.43 31.49
N ALA A 685 -3.82 -22.43 31.59
CA ALA A 685 -3.69 -23.65 30.82
C ALA A 685 -3.85 -23.37 29.32
N ASP A 686 -2.90 -23.82 28.52
CA ASP A 686 -2.91 -23.64 27.07
C ASP A 686 -3.77 -24.69 26.36
N THR A 687 -5.07 -24.69 26.60
CA THR A 687 -5.95 -25.77 26.10
C THR A 687 -6.16 -25.79 24.58
N SER A 688 -5.51 -24.92 23.81
CA SER A 688 -5.77 -24.74 22.37
C SER A 688 -4.54 -24.38 21.53
N ASP A 689 -3.33 -24.59 22.04
CA ASP A 689 -2.08 -24.36 21.29
C ASP A 689 -2.00 -22.89 20.83
N ILE A 690 -2.20 -21.95 21.77
CA ILE A 690 -2.45 -20.55 21.43
C ILE A 690 -1.16 -19.83 20.99
N ASP A 691 -0.03 -20.20 21.56
CA ASP A 691 1.33 -19.83 21.13
C ASP A 691 1.87 -20.70 19.99
N LYS A 692 1.20 -21.81 19.66
CA LYS A 692 1.49 -22.68 18.51
C LYS A 692 2.80 -23.45 18.64
N ASP A 693 3.20 -23.77 19.87
CA ASP A 693 4.37 -24.60 20.15
C ASP A 693 4.07 -26.11 20.08
N GLY A 694 2.78 -26.48 20.09
CA GLY A 694 2.28 -27.84 20.05
C GLY A 694 2.02 -28.48 21.43
N ASP A 695 2.28 -27.80 22.54
CA ASP A 695 2.01 -28.27 23.91
C ASP A 695 0.73 -27.67 24.49
N ILE A 696 -0.35 -28.46 24.42
CA ILE A 696 -1.65 -28.06 24.97
C ILE A 696 -1.84 -28.31 26.48
N GLU A 697 -0.81 -28.82 27.17
CA GLU A 697 -0.86 -29.19 28.60
C GLU A 697 -0.14 -28.18 29.50
N GLU A 698 0.58 -27.21 28.94
CA GLU A 698 1.37 -26.25 29.70
C GLU A 698 0.60 -25.04 30.24
N LEU A 699 1.30 -24.26 31.07
CA LEU A 699 0.78 -23.04 31.69
C LEU A 699 1.49 -21.83 31.08
N ILE A 700 0.80 -21.11 30.22
CA ILE A 700 1.34 -19.94 29.55
C ILE A 700 1.19 -18.68 30.41
N PRO A 701 2.24 -17.84 30.54
CA PRO A 701 2.12 -16.53 31.16
C PRO A 701 1.20 -15.64 30.33
N THR A 702 0.20 -15.04 30.96
CA THR A 702 -0.75 -14.16 30.30
C THR A 702 -0.76 -12.79 30.96
N HIS A 703 -0.37 -11.76 30.22
CA HIS A 703 -0.47 -10.35 30.61
C HIS A 703 -1.70 -9.70 29.94
N TYR A 704 -2.35 -8.77 30.63
CA TYR A 704 -3.50 -8.04 30.09
C TYR A 704 -3.26 -6.54 30.07
N LEU A 705 -3.61 -5.92 28.95
CA LEU A 705 -3.62 -4.48 28.74
C LEU A 705 -5.05 -4.01 28.53
N GLU A 706 -5.40 -2.85 29.07
CA GLU A 706 -6.73 -2.24 28.88
C GLU A 706 -6.57 -0.73 28.72
N GLN A 707 -7.08 -0.18 27.61
CA GLN A 707 -7.13 1.26 27.37
C GLN A 707 -8.51 1.79 27.78
N CYS A 708 -8.52 2.88 28.55
CA CYS A 708 -9.72 3.48 29.10
C CYS A 708 -9.78 4.99 28.81
N LEU A 709 -10.91 5.47 28.31
CA LEU A 709 -11.14 6.90 28.07
C LEU A 709 -11.27 7.64 29.42
N LEU A 710 -10.54 8.74 29.55
CA LEU A 710 -10.60 9.65 30.69
C LEU A 710 -11.37 10.92 30.33
N GLU A 711 -12.24 11.36 31.24
CA GLU A 711 -12.93 12.64 31.14
C GLU A 711 -12.70 13.47 32.40
N ASN A 712 -12.49 14.77 32.21
CA ASN A 712 -12.32 15.71 33.30
C ASN A 712 -13.68 16.23 33.76
N THR A 713 -14.15 15.76 34.92
CA THR A 713 -15.45 16.17 35.50
C THR A 713 -15.37 17.51 36.27
N GLY A 714 -14.37 18.34 36.00
CA GLY A 714 -14.15 19.64 36.63
C GLY A 714 -13.54 19.60 38.04
N SER A 715 -13.35 18.41 38.62
CA SER A 715 -12.69 18.23 39.93
C SER A 715 -11.71 17.06 39.99
N ALA A 716 -11.84 16.07 39.09
CA ALA A 716 -10.91 14.97 38.90
C ALA A 716 -11.11 14.33 37.52
N TRP A 717 -10.05 13.69 37.01
CA TRP A 717 -10.14 12.77 35.88
C TRP A 717 -10.76 11.45 36.33
N SER A 718 -11.70 10.92 35.54
CA SER A 718 -12.33 9.65 35.80
C SER A 718 -12.46 8.81 34.54
N VAL A 719 -12.34 7.49 34.69
CA VAL A 719 -12.57 6.53 33.62
C VAL A 719 -14.06 6.49 33.28
N VAL A 720 -14.39 6.74 32.01
CA VAL A 720 -15.77 6.74 31.50
C VAL A 720 -16.11 5.42 30.83
N SER A 721 -15.19 4.91 30.01
CA SER A 721 -15.33 3.64 29.30
C SER A 721 -13.96 3.01 29.06
N CYS A 722 -13.94 1.71 28.80
CA CYS A 722 -12.71 0.98 28.46
C CYS A 722 -12.96 0.07 27.26
N GLU A 723 -11.93 -0.05 26.42
CA GLU A 723 -11.89 -1.01 25.33
C GLU A 723 -11.75 -2.44 25.87
N PRO A 724 -12.08 -3.48 25.07
CA PRO A 724 -11.82 -4.86 25.43
C PRO A 724 -10.35 -5.09 25.79
N ARG A 725 -10.11 -5.85 26.85
CA ARG A 725 -8.75 -6.17 27.29
C ARG A 725 -8.00 -6.93 26.22
N GLN A 726 -6.77 -6.51 25.96
CA GLN A 726 -5.85 -7.18 25.07
C GLN A 726 -5.03 -8.17 25.85
N ARG A 727 -4.87 -9.35 25.27
CA ARG A 727 -4.16 -10.46 25.87
C ARG A 727 -2.80 -10.58 25.20
N LEU A 728 -1.74 -10.56 26.00
CA LEU A 728 -0.39 -10.88 25.58
C LEU A 728 0.03 -12.19 26.26
N ASN A 729 0.60 -13.13 25.51
CA ASN A 729 1.08 -14.41 26.03
C ASN A 729 2.57 -14.31 26.37
N ALA A 730 2.90 -13.50 27.36
CA ALA A 730 4.26 -13.37 27.87
C ALA A 730 4.25 -12.79 29.28
N GLU A 731 5.36 -12.97 30.01
CA GLU A 731 5.60 -12.16 31.20
C GLU A 731 5.95 -10.73 30.80
N ARG A 732 5.28 -9.76 31.41
CA ARG A 732 5.58 -8.34 31.27
C ARG A 732 5.49 -7.66 32.61
N ASP A 733 6.50 -6.86 32.94
CA ASP A 733 6.35 -5.83 33.95
C ASP A 733 5.78 -4.54 33.33
N VAL A 734 5.39 -3.59 34.18
CA VAL A 734 4.74 -2.34 33.74
C VAL A 734 5.67 -1.47 32.92
N GLN A 735 6.96 -1.40 33.27
CA GLN A 735 7.92 -0.58 32.55
C GLN A 735 8.18 -1.17 31.16
N GLN A 736 8.31 -2.50 31.06
CA GLN A 736 8.45 -3.20 29.80
C GLN A 736 7.21 -3.02 28.92
N ALA A 737 6.01 -3.19 29.46
CA ALA A 737 4.77 -2.98 28.71
C ALA A 737 4.62 -1.52 28.23
N ILE A 738 5.05 -0.53 29.02
CA ILE A 738 5.08 0.88 28.58
C ILE A 738 6.13 1.11 27.50
N ASN A 739 7.30 0.47 27.60
CA ASN A 739 8.35 0.54 26.60
C ASN A 739 7.88 -0.07 25.26
N ASP A 740 7.26 -1.25 25.27
CA ASP A 740 6.69 -1.90 24.09
C ASP A 740 5.67 -0.98 23.38
N LEU A 741 4.79 -0.32 24.15
CA LEU A 741 3.82 0.65 23.63
C LEU A 741 4.48 1.93 23.10
N TRP A 742 5.57 2.39 23.73
CA TRP A 742 6.33 3.55 23.27
C TRP A 742 7.08 3.27 21.97
N GLU A 743 7.71 2.10 21.83
CA GLU A 743 8.46 1.70 20.63
C GLU A 743 7.58 1.69 19.39
N ILE A 744 6.32 1.26 19.51
CA ILE A 744 5.34 1.32 18.41
C ILE A 744 4.70 2.71 18.24
N GLY A 745 5.02 3.68 19.12
CA GLY A 745 4.66 5.09 18.99
C GLY A 745 3.41 5.54 19.74
N VAL A 746 2.78 4.71 20.60
CA VAL A 746 1.52 5.05 21.31
C VAL A 746 1.63 6.35 22.12
N PHE A 747 2.80 6.60 22.72
CA PHE A 747 3.03 7.75 23.58
C PHE A 747 3.88 8.85 22.94
N ALA A 748 4.64 8.50 21.90
CA ALA A 748 5.55 9.42 21.21
C ALA A 748 4.85 10.16 20.07
N ARG A 749 3.78 9.59 19.49
CA ARG A 749 3.00 10.20 18.42
C ARG A 749 1.61 10.54 18.94
N LEU A 750 1.29 11.82 18.97
CA LEU A 750 0.03 12.36 19.45
C LEU A 750 -0.74 13.03 18.33
N ASP A 751 -1.89 12.48 17.95
CA ASP A 751 -2.80 13.13 17.02
C ASP A 751 -3.73 14.09 17.77
N VAL A 752 -3.71 15.37 17.39
CA VAL A 752 -4.63 16.38 17.92
C VAL A 752 -5.60 16.79 16.82
N PRO A 753 -6.91 16.46 16.95
CA PRO A 753 -7.90 16.76 15.92
C PRO A 753 -7.92 18.23 15.51
N GLY A 754 -7.92 18.48 14.20
CA GLY A 754 -7.92 19.83 13.62
C GLY A 754 -6.56 20.53 13.64
N ARG A 755 -5.49 19.83 14.05
CA ARG A 755 -4.10 20.33 14.07
C ARG A 755 -3.14 19.39 13.35
N GLY A 756 -3.22 18.10 13.63
CA GLY A 756 -2.33 17.06 13.09
C GLY A 756 -1.53 16.32 14.14
N ALA A 757 -0.50 15.62 13.70
CA ALA A 757 0.30 14.74 14.53
C ALA A 757 1.53 15.45 15.11
N TYR A 758 1.65 15.40 16.43
CA TYR A 758 2.78 15.88 17.21
C TYR A 758 3.69 14.72 17.60
N PHE A 759 4.99 14.98 17.58
CA PHE A 759 5.99 14.09 18.16
C PHE A 759 6.40 14.60 19.53
N ILE A 760 6.44 13.72 20.52
CA ILE A 760 6.82 14.01 21.90
C ILE A 760 8.10 13.27 22.23
N GLU A 761 9.13 14.02 22.63
CA GLU A 761 10.42 13.45 23.02
C GLU A 761 10.37 12.90 24.46
N TRP A 762 10.42 11.57 24.58
CA TRP A 762 10.43 10.91 25.89
C TRP A 762 11.86 10.74 26.45
N PRO A 763 12.10 10.80 27.78
CA PRO A 763 13.40 10.46 28.33
C PRO A 763 13.79 9.00 28.05
N VAL A 764 14.99 8.77 27.50
CA VAL A 764 15.51 7.43 27.15
C VAL A 764 16.83 7.13 27.88
N ASN A 765 17.10 5.83 28.07
CA ASN A 765 18.39 5.33 28.53
C ASN A 765 19.45 5.33 27.41
N ALA A 766 20.70 5.03 27.75
CA ALA A 766 21.73 4.80 26.74
C ALA A 766 21.38 3.56 25.88
N PRO A 767 21.75 3.54 24.59
CA PRO A 767 21.50 2.38 23.72
C PRO A 767 22.10 1.10 24.29
N ASP A 768 21.40 -0.02 24.10
CA ASP A 768 21.87 -1.35 24.47
C ASP A 768 22.98 -1.88 23.53
N GLU A 769 23.36 -3.16 23.68
CA GLU A 769 24.37 -3.82 22.85
C GLU A 769 23.97 -3.93 21.37
N ASN A 770 22.67 -3.86 21.08
CA ASN A 770 22.09 -3.83 19.74
C ASN A 770 21.84 -2.40 19.24
N GLY A 771 22.21 -1.37 20.01
CA GLY A 771 21.97 0.03 19.65
C GLY A 771 20.51 0.47 19.78
N CYS A 772 19.66 -0.30 20.48
CA CYS A 772 18.26 0.01 20.72
C CYS A 772 18.11 0.87 22.00
N LEU A 773 17.28 1.89 21.92
CA LEU A 773 16.90 2.78 23.01
C LEU A 773 15.70 2.20 23.76
N THR A 774 15.70 2.38 25.07
CA THR A 774 14.55 2.07 25.95
C THR A 774 14.19 3.31 26.76
N LEU A 775 12.94 3.46 27.15
CA LEU A 775 12.51 4.52 28.07
C LEU A 775 13.28 4.49 29.39
N ALA A 776 13.65 5.68 29.89
CA ALA A 776 14.16 5.84 31.24
C ALA A 776 13.05 5.61 32.28
N ASP A 777 13.44 5.32 33.53
CA ASP A 777 12.50 5.12 34.64
C ASP A 777 11.52 6.31 34.74
N LEU A 778 10.22 6.00 34.64
CA LEU A 778 9.17 7.01 34.66
C LEU A 778 8.86 7.51 36.08
N SER A 779 8.54 8.80 36.19
CA SER A 779 8.21 9.44 37.45
C SER A 779 6.80 9.04 37.93
N THR A 780 6.58 9.03 39.24
CA THR A 780 5.23 8.92 39.83
C THR A 780 4.53 10.28 39.98
N ASP A 781 5.28 11.37 39.86
CA ASP A 781 4.72 12.72 39.73
C ASP A 781 4.24 12.95 38.30
N GLU A 782 3.28 13.88 38.11
CA GLU A 782 2.82 14.26 36.77
C GLU A 782 3.92 15.03 36.03
N VAL A 783 4.22 14.61 34.81
CA VAL A 783 5.25 15.21 33.94
C VAL A 783 4.60 15.68 32.64
N SER A 784 4.78 16.95 32.30
CA SER A 784 4.31 17.54 31.02
C SER A 784 5.40 17.50 29.96
N PHE A 785 4.97 17.38 28.71
CA PHE A 785 5.82 17.39 27.53
C PHE A 785 5.43 18.48 26.56
N ASP A 786 6.46 19.07 25.95
CA ASP A 786 6.30 19.81 24.72
C ASP A 786 6.22 18.82 23.55
N GLY A 787 5.57 19.21 22.45
CA GLY A 787 5.52 18.40 21.24
C GLY A 787 5.79 19.22 20.00
N GLU A 788 6.45 18.61 19.02
CA GLU A 788 6.72 19.20 17.72
C GLU A 788 5.72 18.68 16.69
N LEU A 789 4.96 19.57 16.05
CA LEU A 789 4.02 19.20 14.98
C LEU A 789 4.82 18.73 13.76
N TYR A 790 4.76 17.45 13.43
CA TYR A 790 5.55 16.87 12.33
C TYR A 790 4.70 16.48 11.11
N ASP A 791 3.41 16.24 11.28
CA ASP A 791 2.48 16.00 10.17
C ASP A 791 1.19 16.83 10.35
N PRO A 792 1.15 18.06 9.78
CA PRO A 792 -0.04 18.91 9.84
C PRO A 792 -1.20 18.30 9.04
N GLU A 793 -2.39 18.29 9.65
CA GLU A 793 -3.62 17.85 8.97
C GLU A 793 -4.03 18.81 7.85
N VAL A 794 -4.63 18.27 6.78
CA VAL A 794 -5.30 19.09 5.77
C VAL A 794 -6.65 19.52 6.31
N LEU A 795 -6.84 20.83 6.42
CA LEU A 795 -8.01 21.44 7.01
C LEU A 795 -9.01 21.76 5.88
N GLY A 796 -9.74 20.73 5.42
CA GLY A 796 -10.65 20.81 4.28
C GLY A 796 -11.17 19.44 3.84
N LEU A 797 -11.69 19.34 2.60
CA LEU A 797 -12.04 18.05 1.99
C LEU A 797 -10.76 17.22 1.84
N THR A 798 -10.70 16.09 2.54
CA THR A 798 -9.57 15.16 2.54
C THR A 798 -9.78 14.01 1.58
N THR A 799 -10.98 13.88 1.01
CA THR A 799 -11.31 12.87 0.00
C THR A 799 -12.19 13.48 -1.08
N ALA A 800 -11.95 13.10 -2.34
CA ALA A 800 -12.79 13.46 -3.46
C ALA A 800 -12.83 12.33 -4.49
N ARG A 801 -14.01 12.11 -5.08
CA ARG A 801 -14.23 11.24 -6.21
C ARG A 801 -14.89 12.03 -7.33
N PHE A 802 -14.40 11.86 -8.54
CA PHE A 802 -14.95 12.41 -9.76
C PHE A 802 -15.14 11.27 -10.76
N THR A 803 -16.38 11.03 -11.19
CA THR A 803 -16.70 10.08 -12.25
C THR A 803 -17.39 10.82 -13.39
N SER A 804 -16.99 10.55 -14.62
CA SER A 804 -17.64 11.03 -15.84
C SER A 804 -17.74 9.89 -16.84
N GLU A 805 -18.94 9.59 -17.33
CA GLU A 805 -19.16 8.67 -18.47
C GLU A 805 -19.72 9.48 -19.63
N VAL A 806 -19.04 9.42 -20.78
CA VAL A 806 -19.40 10.11 -22.02
C VAL A 806 -19.81 9.08 -23.07
N VAL A 807 -20.94 9.34 -23.72
CA VAL A 807 -21.44 8.60 -24.87
C VAL A 807 -21.68 9.60 -25.99
N LEU A 808 -21.02 9.40 -27.14
CA LEU A 808 -21.13 10.28 -28.30
C LEU A 808 -21.60 9.50 -29.52
N GLU A 809 -22.45 10.12 -30.34
CA GLU A 809 -22.78 9.59 -31.65
C GLU A 809 -21.53 9.53 -32.53
N TYR A 810 -21.05 8.32 -32.80
CA TYR A 810 -19.85 8.08 -33.60
C TYR A 810 -20.09 7.05 -34.70
N ASP A 811 -19.63 7.37 -35.91
CA ASP A 811 -19.64 6.50 -37.11
C ASP A 811 -21.04 5.96 -37.52
N GLY A 812 -22.10 6.71 -37.23
CA GLY A 812 -23.48 6.34 -37.61
C GLY A 812 -23.99 5.05 -36.98
N ARG A 813 -23.41 4.67 -35.82
CA ARG A 813 -23.86 3.55 -34.99
C ARG A 813 -25.14 3.91 -34.25
N THR A 814 -25.88 2.91 -33.77
CA THR A 814 -27.03 3.15 -32.87
C THR A 814 -26.53 3.36 -31.44
N SER A 815 -27.26 4.11 -30.61
CA SER A 815 -26.92 4.43 -29.20
C SER A 815 -26.48 3.23 -28.32
N THR A 816 -26.92 2.00 -28.63
CA THR A 816 -26.51 0.77 -27.92
C THR A 816 -25.14 0.19 -28.35
N SER A 817 -24.50 0.77 -29.36
CA SER A 817 -23.25 0.31 -29.98
C SER A 817 -22.21 1.41 -30.14
N GLU A 818 -22.49 2.59 -29.60
CA GLU A 818 -21.56 3.70 -29.53
C GLU A 818 -20.46 3.41 -28.51
N PRO A 819 -19.22 3.85 -28.81
CA PRO A 819 -18.13 3.72 -27.86
C PRO A 819 -18.42 4.56 -26.62
N ARG A 820 -18.19 3.98 -25.44
CA ARG A 820 -18.38 4.65 -24.14
C ARG A 820 -17.02 4.98 -23.56
N THR A 821 -16.86 6.17 -23.01
CA THR A 821 -15.64 6.59 -22.31
C THR A 821 -15.98 6.93 -20.87
N VAL A 822 -15.39 6.22 -19.90
CA VAL A 822 -15.51 6.55 -18.48
C VAL A 822 -14.16 6.99 -17.92
N LEU A 823 -14.17 8.09 -17.17
CA LEU A 823 -13.09 8.53 -16.31
C LEU A 823 -13.60 8.47 -14.87
N ASP A 824 -12.87 7.78 -13.99
CA ASP A 824 -13.16 7.77 -12.56
C ASP A 824 -11.87 8.01 -11.78
N VAL A 825 -11.90 9.01 -10.91
CA VAL A 825 -10.75 9.48 -10.14
C VAL A 825 -11.15 9.54 -8.68
N LEU A 826 -10.38 8.87 -7.83
CA LEU A 826 -10.46 8.92 -6.38
C LEU A 826 -9.17 9.51 -5.83
N VAL A 827 -9.29 10.53 -5.00
CA VAL A 827 -8.18 11.21 -4.33
C VAL A 827 -8.46 11.21 -2.84
N SER A 828 -7.45 10.85 -2.04
CA SER A 828 -7.42 11.05 -0.60
C SER A 828 -6.13 11.76 -0.22
N ALA A 829 -6.25 12.88 0.49
CA ALA A 829 -5.14 13.60 1.07
C ALA A 829 -5.50 14.07 2.49
N PRO A 830 -5.39 13.18 3.49
CA PRO A 830 -5.72 13.50 4.87
C PRO A 830 -4.73 14.47 5.53
N THR A 831 -3.47 14.46 5.11
CA THR A 831 -2.40 15.35 5.60
C THR A 831 -1.65 15.99 4.44
N ALA A 832 -0.80 16.97 4.72
CA ALA A 832 -0.15 17.76 3.68
C ALA A 832 0.82 16.94 2.80
N ASP A 833 1.45 15.92 3.39
CA ASP A 833 2.48 15.10 2.75
C ASP A 833 1.94 13.71 2.32
N SER A 834 0.73 13.34 2.75
CA SER A 834 0.07 12.06 2.45
C SER A 834 -0.98 12.20 1.35
N ILE A 835 -0.71 11.66 0.17
CA ILE A 835 -1.60 11.68 -0.99
C ILE A 835 -1.76 10.25 -1.52
N ASP A 836 -3.00 9.84 -1.73
CA ASP A 836 -3.38 8.62 -2.44
C ASP A 836 -4.32 8.97 -3.59
N VAL A 837 -3.95 8.58 -4.80
CA VAL A 837 -4.69 8.82 -6.03
C VAL A 837 -4.86 7.50 -6.77
N THR A 838 -6.10 7.15 -7.05
CA THR A 838 -6.45 6.08 -7.98
C THR A 838 -7.30 6.69 -9.10
N ALA A 839 -6.90 6.51 -10.35
CA ALA A 839 -7.59 7.04 -11.51
C ALA A 839 -7.67 6.01 -12.63
N ALA A 840 -8.86 5.81 -13.20
CA ALA A 840 -9.08 4.93 -14.32
C ALA A 840 -9.77 5.66 -15.48
N LEU A 841 -9.22 5.51 -16.69
CA LEU A 841 -9.85 5.90 -17.94
C LEU A 841 -10.10 4.62 -18.75
N SER A 842 -11.35 4.33 -19.09
CA SER A 842 -11.72 3.17 -19.91
C SER A 842 -12.55 3.61 -21.11
N HIS A 843 -12.28 3.01 -22.26
CA HIS A 843 -12.93 3.30 -23.53
C HIS A 843 -13.40 2.02 -24.25
N ASP A 844 -14.52 2.12 -24.97
CA ASP A 844 -15.14 1.04 -25.76
C ASP A 844 -15.38 -0.26 -24.95
N TYR A 845 -15.74 -0.09 -23.67
CA TYR A 845 -16.03 -1.19 -22.76
C TYR A 845 -17.46 -1.71 -22.90
N SER A 846 -17.65 -2.97 -22.50
CA SER A 846 -18.94 -3.66 -22.49
C SER A 846 -19.61 -3.66 -21.11
N SER A 847 -18.82 -3.63 -20.04
CA SER A 847 -19.27 -3.60 -18.65
C SER A 847 -18.28 -2.85 -17.75
N LEU A 848 -18.77 -2.41 -16.59
CA LEU A 848 -17.94 -1.81 -15.53
C LEU A 848 -17.85 -2.74 -14.32
N THR A 849 -16.68 -2.77 -13.69
CA THR A 849 -16.43 -3.39 -12.39
C THR A 849 -15.95 -2.33 -11.42
N LEU A 850 -16.28 -2.44 -10.12
CA LEU A 850 -15.80 -1.52 -9.09
C LEU A 850 -14.65 -2.16 -8.33
N ASN A 851 -13.47 -1.54 -8.39
CA ASN A 851 -12.29 -1.91 -7.60
C ASN A 851 -11.58 -0.60 -7.21
N ASP A 852 -12.08 0.03 -6.14
CA ASP A 852 -11.89 1.44 -5.73
C ASP A 852 -12.44 2.48 -6.72
N VAL A 853 -12.09 2.36 -8.00
CA VAL A 853 -12.66 3.11 -9.13
C VAL A 853 -13.39 2.19 -10.11
N TYR A 854 -14.18 2.77 -11.01
CA TYR A 854 -14.82 2.04 -12.10
C TYR A 854 -13.80 1.65 -13.17
N LEU A 855 -13.70 0.35 -13.43
CA LEU A 855 -12.84 -0.24 -14.45
C LEU A 855 -13.69 -0.83 -15.57
N GLY A 856 -13.39 -0.46 -16.81
CA GLY A 856 -13.98 -1.08 -17.98
C GLY A 856 -13.49 -2.52 -18.19
N ALA A 857 -14.38 -3.36 -18.73
CA ALA A 857 -14.10 -4.71 -19.19
C ALA A 857 -14.78 -4.97 -20.55
N GLY A 858 -14.13 -5.77 -21.40
CA GLY A 858 -14.66 -6.14 -22.72
C GLY A 858 -13.55 -6.43 -23.74
N SER A 859 -13.93 -6.99 -24.88
CA SER A 859 -12.99 -7.43 -25.93
C SER A 859 -12.50 -6.32 -26.88
N ARG A 860 -12.93 -5.08 -26.66
CA ARG A 860 -12.52 -3.88 -27.43
C ARG A 860 -11.97 -2.78 -26.52
N LEU A 861 -11.70 -3.16 -25.26
CA LEU A 861 -11.36 -2.23 -24.19
C LEU A 861 -10.02 -1.57 -24.48
N ASP A 862 -9.97 -0.26 -24.29
CA ASP A 862 -8.74 0.46 -24.04
C ASP A 862 -8.80 1.08 -22.65
N ARG A 863 -7.78 0.84 -21.82
CA ARG A 863 -7.79 1.24 -20.41
C ARG A 863 -6.45 1.78 -19.95
N LEU A 864 -6.51 2.84 -19.16
CA LEU A 864 -5.40 3.39 -18.39
C LEU A 864 -5.83 3.40 -16.92
N LEU A 865 -5.04 2.77 -16.05
CA LEU A 865 -5.18 2.83 -14.61
C LEU A 865 -3.90 3.46 -14.04
N VAL A 866 -4.06 4.46 -13.18
CA VAL A 866 -2.99 5.13 -12.47
C VAL A 866 -3.27 4.99 -10.98
N ASN A 867 -2.29 4.47 -10.25
CA ASN A 867 -2.28 4.49 -8.80
C ASN A 867 -1.04 5.26 -8.35
N TYR A 868 -1.16 6.08 -7.33
CA TYR A 868 -0.06 6.84 -6.76
C TYR A 868 -0.30 7.04 -5.26
N ASN A 869 0.66 6.66 -4.44
CA ASN A 869 0.54 6.68 -3.00
C ASN A 869 1.84 7.20 -2.35
N THR A 870 1.71 8.23 -1.52
CA THR A 870 2.80 8.81 -0.70
C THR A 870 2.56 8.64 0.80
N GLN A 871 1.56 7.87 1.20
CA GLN A 871 1.20 7.64 2.60
C GLN A 871 2.22 6.75 3.33
N SER A 872 3.14 6.10 2.61
CA SER A 872 4.27 5.41 3.24
C SER A 872 5.30 6.43 3.70
N ALA A 873 5.73 6.32 4.96
CA ALA A 873 6.83 7.10 5.49
C ALA A 873 8.17 6.81 4.78
N PHE A 874 8.27 5.72 4.03
CA PHE A 874 9.53 5.18 3.51
C PHE A 874 9.70 5.32 1.99
N GLY A 875 8.67 5.75 1.27
CA GLY A 875 8.75 5.93 -0.17
C GLY A 875 7.44 6.34 -0.82
N GLU A 876 7.52 6.63 -2.11
CA GLU A 876 6.35 6.79 -2.98
C GLU A 876 6.22 5.55 -3.85
N ASP A 877 5.02 5.00 -3.89
CA ASP A 877 4.68 3.92 -4.80
C ASP A 877 3.71 4.43 -5.86
N GLY A 878 3.99 4.08 -7.11
CA GLY A 878 3.14 4.40 -8.24
C GLY A 878 2.98 3.20 -9.15
N SER A 879 1.85 3.11 -9.83
CA SER A 879 1.71 2.19 -10.95
C SER A 879 0.89 2.82 -12.05
N VAL A 880 1.26 2.51 -13.28
CA VAL A 880 0.49 2.83 -14.46
C VAL A 880 0.27 1.51 -15.20
N ALA A 881 -0.97 1.03 -15.20
CA ALA A 881 -1.37 -0.14 -15.96
C ALA A 881 -2.12 0.30 -17.22
N ILE A 882 -1.68 -0.21 -18.36
CA ILE A 882 -2.19 0.16 -19.66
C ILE A 882 -2.62 -1.11 -20.38
N TYR A 883 -3.90 -1.18 -20.72
CA TYR A 883 -4.47 -2.23 -21.55
C TYR A 883 -4.85 -1.64 -22.90
N LYS A 884 -4.33 -2.22 -23.98
CA LYS A 884 -4.67 -1.84 -25.35
C LYS A 884 -5.14 -3.06 -26.12
N ASP A 885 -6.33 -2.98 -26.68
CA ASP A 885 -6.79 -3.93 -27.68
C ASP A 885 -6.15 -3.62 -29.05
N GLY A 886 -5.91 -4.68 -29.83
CA GLY A 886 -5.60 -4.55 -31.25
C GLY A 886 -4.13 -4.26 -31.58
N VAL A 887 -3.21 -4.40 -30.64
CA VAL A 887 -1.77 -4.12 -30.83
C VAL A 887 -1.22 -4.95 -31.99
N SER A 888 -0.66 -4.28 -33.00
CA SER A 888 -0.11 -4.94 -34.18
C SER A 888 1.31 -5.42 -33.91
N LEU A 889 1.48 -6.74 -33.84
CA LEU A 889 2.76 -7.41 -33.62
C LEU A 889 3.25 -8.06 -34.92
N THR A 890 4.47 -7.71 -35.35
CA THR A 890 5.16 -8.44 -36.42
C THR A 890 6.10 -9.48 -35.81
N LEU A 891 5.85 -10.75 -36.10
CA LEU A 891 6.65 -11.88 -35.61
C LEU A 891 7.91 -12.08 -36.47
N ASP A 892 8.86 -12.87 -35.97
CA ASP A 892 10.14 -13.15 -36.65
C ASP A 892 9.98 -13.81 -38.04
N ASP A 893 8.85 -14.48 -38.28
CA ASP A 893 8.50 -15.06 -39.59
C ASP A 893 7.92 -14.02 -40.58
N GLY A 894 7.82 -12.76 -40.16
CA GLY A 894 7.29 -11.64 -40.93
C GLY A 894 5.76 -11.56 -40.95
N THR A 895 5.06 -12.42 -40.21
CA THR A 895 3.59 -12.33 -40.08
C THR A 895 3.20 -11.21 -39.12
N THR A 896 2.14 -10.49 -39.46
CA THR A 896 1.55 -9.47 -38.57
C THR A 896 0.30 -10.05 -37.93
N SER A 897 0.20 -9.97 -36.61
CA SER A 897 -0.96 -10.37 -35.82
C SER A 897 -1.46 -9.20 -34.99
N SER A 898 -2.75 -9.17 -34.72
CA SER A 898 -3.34 -8.23 -33.78
C SER A 898 -3.56 -8.97 -32.47
N VAL A 899 -3.05 -8.44 -31.37
CA VAL A 899 -3.07 -9.09 -30.06
C VAL A 899 -3.44 -8.09 -28.96
N ASP A 900 -4.26 -8.54 -28.02
CA ASP A 900 -4.52 -7.82 -26.78
C ASP A 900 -3.23 -7.77 -25.96
N SER A 901 -2.90 -6.59 -25.46
CA SER A 901 -1.69 -6.40 -24.65
C SER A 901 -1.98 -5.58 -23.42
N GLU A 902 -1.52 -6.09 -22.29
CA GLU A 902 -1.49 -5.39 -21.01
C GLU A 902 -0.04 -5.19 -20.63
N LEU A 903 0.33 -3.93 -20.41
CA LEU A 903 1.62 -3.56 -19.86
C LEU A 903 1.38 -2.80 -18.57
N THR A 904 2.05 -3.23 -17.51
CA THR A 904 2.08 -2.48 -16.26
C THR A 904 3.46 -1.92 -16.03
N ALA A 905 3.53 -0.63 -15.71
CA ALA A 905 4.72 0.07 -15.28
C ALA A 905 4.59 0.36 -13.78
N TYR A 906 5.41 -0.30 -12.96
CA TYR A 906 5.48 -0.04 -11.52
C TYR A 906 6.58 0.97 -11.24
N ALA A 907 6.22 2.12 -10.70
CA ALA A 907 7.15 3.12 -10.22
C ALA A 907 7.35 2.92 -8.71
N ASN A 908 8.61 2.86 -8.29
CA ASN A 908 8.94 2.99 -6.89
C ASN A 908 10.00 4.10 -6.75
N LEU A 909 9.78 4.97 -5.78
CA LEU A 909 10.76 5.94 -5.33
C LEU A 909 10.96 5.77 -3.83
N ASP A 910 11.94 4.95 -3.47
CA ASP A 910 12.42 4.90 -2.10
C ASP A 910 13.00 6.26 -1.72
N TYR A 911 12.56 6.79 -0.58
CA TYR A 911 13.13 8.00 -0.05
C TYR A 911 14.56 7.73 0.41
N GLN A 912 15.50 8.62 0.09
CA GLN A 912 16.79 8.59 0.76
C GLN A 912 16.59 9.08 2.19
N LEU A 913 16.48 8.13 3.09
CA LEU A 913 16.34 8.38 4.50
C LEU A 913 17.70 8.74 5.07
N GLY A 914 17.72 9.68 6.04
CA GLY A 914 18.81 9.72 6.99
C GLY A 914 18.89 8.38 7.76
N SER A 915 19.78 8.29 8.75
CA SER A 915 19.69 7.17 9.70
C SER A 915 18.30 7.16 10.34
N GLU A 916 17.48 6.15 10.02
CA GLU A 916 16.13 5.99 10.56
C GLU A 916 16.17 6.04 12.10
N PRO A 917 15.17 6.66 12.76
CA PRO A 917 15.10 6.70 14.23
C PRO A 917 14.71 5.35 14.85
N TYR A 918 14.54 4.33 14.02
CA TYR A 918 14.30 2.95 14.43
C TYR A 918 14.78 2.02 13.32
N ARG A 919 14.85 0.72 13.63
CA ARG A 919 14.98 -0.36 12.65
C ARG A 919 14.14 -1.53 13.11
N TYR A 920 13.70 -2.37 12.18
CA TYR A 920 13.08 -3.63 12.57
C TYR A 920 14.15 -4.69 12.82
N VAL A 921 14.03 -5.36 13.95
CA VAL A 921 14.81 -6.55 14.30
C VAL A 921 13.85 -7.73 14.33
N LEU A 922 14.29 -8.89 13.88
CA LEU A 922 13.49 -10.11 14.01
C LEU A 922 13.65 -10.65 15.42
N ASP A 923 12.53 -10.92 16.08
CA ASP A 923 12.50 -11.62 17.36
C ASP A 923 12.82 -13.12 17.17
N GLN A 924 12.74 -13.87 18.27
CA GLN A 924 13.11 -15.29 18.32
C GLN A 924 12.11 -16.19 17.58
N GLU A 925 10.89 -15.71 17.33
CA GLU A 925 9.83 -16.37 16.56
C GLU A 925 9.76 -15.90 15.09
N GLY A 926 10.61 -14.94 14.70
CA GLY A 926 10.65 -14.37 13.36
C GLY A 926 9.61 -13.29 13.12
N ASN A 927 9.02 -12.70 14.16
CA ASN A 927 8.22 -11.48 14.04
C ASN A 927 9.12 -10.25 14.05
N TYR A 928 8.62 -9.15 13.51
CA TYR A 928 9.33 -7.89 13.49
C TYR A 928 9.07 -7.08 14.77
N ASP A 929 10.13 -6.85 15.54
CA ASP A 929 10.15 -5.92 16.67
C ASP A 929 10.81 -4.60 16.27
N ARG A 930 10.27 -3.50 16.78
CA ARG A 930 10.75 -2.16 16.46
C ARG A 930 11.84 -1.72 17.44
N CYS A 931 13.10 -1.76 17.00
CA CYS A 931 14.24 -1.23 17.75
C CYS A 931 14.39 0.28 17.49
N VAL A 932 14.00 1.12 18.45
CA VAL A 932 14.19 2.58 18.36
C VAL A 932 15.68 2.91 18.49
N THR A 933 16.28 3.59 17.52
CA THR A 933 17.70 3.95 17.48
C THR A 933 17.94 5.44 17.74
N SER A 934 16.90 6.28 17.56
CA SER A 934 16.91 7.71 17.87
C SER A 934 15.53 8.17 18.32
N ASN A 935 15.47 9.01 19.35
CA ASN A 935 14.20 9.51 19.91
C ASN A 935 13.90 10.92 19.39
N VAL A 936 13.57 11.01 18.10
CA VAL A 936 13.26 12.26 17.40
C VAL A 936 12.06 12.04 16.47
N ALA A 937 11.40 13.13 16.07
CA ALA A 937 10.43 13.08 14.97
C ALA A 937 11.10 12.54 13.70
N GLU A 938 10.32 11.91 12.81
CA GLU A 938 10.85 11.26 11.61
C GLU A 938 11.72 12.20 10.73
N TYR A 939 12.60 11.59 9.94
CA TYR A 939 13.73 12.23 9.25
C TYR A 939 13.32 13.30 8.23
N GLY A 940 14.31 14.10 7.82
CA GLY A 940 14.22 14.85 6.57
C GLY A 940 14.34 13.90 5.38
N GLU A 941 13.24 13.68 4.67
CA GLU A 941 13.23 12.92 3.42
C GLU A 941 13.89 13.74 2.31
N THR A 942 14.77 13.11 1.53
CA THR A 942 15.24 13.71 0.27
C THR A 942 14.60 12.99 -0.90
N ARG A 943 13.67 13.67 -1.57
CA ARG A 943 13.06 13.20 -2.80
C ARG A 943 13.96 13.52 -3.99
N ASN A 944 14.40 12.49 -4.71
CA ASN A 944 15.13 12.63 -5.97
C ASN A 944 14.47 11.81 -7.07
N LEU A 945 13.68 12.47 -7.92
CA LEU A 945 12.97 11.84 -9.03
C LEU A 945 13.90 11.13 -10.04
N ASP A 946 15.19 11.44 -10.04
CA ASP A 946 16.16 10.76 -10.89
C ASP A 946 16.42 9.31 -10.47
N ASP A 947 16.06 8.94 -9.23
CA ASP A 947 16.21 7.60 -8.68
C ASP A 947 14.98 6.71 -8.92
N ALA A 948 13.90 7.25 -9.50
CA ALA A 948 12.70 6.48 -9.79
C ALA A 948 12.96 5.40 -10.86
N VAL A 949 12.51 4.18 -10.57
CA VAL A 949 12.61 3.03 -11.48
C VAL A 949 11.22 2.57 -11.86
N PHE A 950 11.00 2.35 -13.17
CA PHE A 950 9.77 1.78 -13.69
C PHE A 950 10.00 0.35 -14.19
N TYR A 951 9.24 -0.62 -13.74
CA TYR A 951 9.37 -2.01 -14.22
C TYR A 951 8.30 -2.33 -15.26
N LEU A 952 8.72 -2.82 -16.42
CA LEU A 952 7.85 -3.20 -17.53
C LEU A 952 7.40 -4.65 -17.37
N ASN A 953 6.14 -4.84 -17.00
CA ASN A 953 5.53 -6.16 -16.81
C ASN A 953 4.53 -6.47 -17.94
N PHE A 954 4.59 -7.69 -18.45
CA PHE A 954 3.55 -8.26 -19.32
C PHE A 954 3.10 -9.62 -18.78
N ARG A 955 1.83 -9.72 -18.36
CA ARG A 955 1.22 -10.95 -17.81
C ARG A 955 2.05 -11.59 -16.69
N ASP A 956 2.31 -10.81 -15.65
CA ASP A 956 3.00 -11.21 -14.42
C ASP A 956 4.49 -11.57 -14.60
N VAL A 957 5.09 -11.11 -15.71
CA VAL A 957 6.51 -11.32 -16.02
C VAL A 957 7.17 -9.99 -16.34
N VAL A 958 8.25 -9.67 -15.62
CA VAL A 958 9.07 -8.47 -15.87
C VAL A 958 9.94 -8.70 -17.12
N TYR A 959 9.80 -7.82 -18.11
CA TYR A 959 10.55 -7.84 -19.37
C TYR A 959 11.52 -6.67 -19.55
N GLY A 960 11.48 -5.68 -18.67
CA GLY A 960 12.45 -4.60 -18.67
C GLY A 960 12.28 -3.61 -17.52
N ARG A 961 13.17 -2.63 -17.49
CA ARG A 961 13.10 -1.47 -16.58
C ARG A 961 13.30 -0.17 -17.35
N ILE A 962 12.75 0.92 -16.84
CA ILE A 962 13.02 2.29 -17.26
C ILE A 962 13.66 3.01 -16.08
N ALA A 963 14.85 3.56 -16.28
CA ALA A 963 15.53 4.33 -15.26
C ALA A 963 16.33 5.46 -15.91
N LYS A 964 16.68 6.47 -15.11
CA LYS A 964 17.55 7.54 -15.57
C LYS A 964 19.01 7.08 -15.53
N GLU A 965 19.63 7.01 -16.70
CA GLU A 965 21.04 6.62 -16.86
C GLU A 965 21.81 7.77 -17.49
N SER A 966 22.84 8.27 -16.80
CA SER A 966 23.65 9.40 -17.27
C SER A 966 22.83 10.65 -17.68
N GLY A 967 21.70 10.88 -17.02
CA GLY A 967 20.82 12.03 -17.26
C GLY A 967 19.72 11.82 -18.31
N VAL A 968 19.62 10.64 -18.92
CA VAL A 968 18.61 10.29 -19.94
C VAL A 968 17.79 9.09 -19.46
N TRP A 969 16.49 9.09 -19.72
CA TRP A 969 15.65 7.91 -19.45
C TRP A 969 15.89 6.82 -20.49
N ILE A 970 16.34 5.67 -20.03
CA ILE A 970 16.66 4.49 -20.84
C ILE A 970 15.72 3.36 -20.46
N ILE A 971 15.16 2.70 -21.47
CA ILE A 971 14.49 1.41 -21.31
C ILE A 971 15.55 0.33 -21.53
N ARG A 972 15.74 -0.55 -20.54
CA ARG A 972 16.57 -1.76 -20.65
C ARG A 972 15.70 -2.99 -20.52
N TYR A 973 15.76 -3.85 -21.53
CA TYR A 973 15.02 -5.10 -21.58
C TYR A 973 15.82 -6.26 -20.96
N ILE A 974 15.14 -7.33 -20.54
CA ILE A 974 15.77 -8.52 -19.92
C ILE A 974 16.76 -9.26 -20.84
N ASP A 975 16.72 -9.01 -22.15
CA ASP A 975 17.71 -9.54 -23.12
C ASP A 975 18.95 -8.65 -23.26
N GLY A 976 19.05 -7.55 -22.51
CA GLY A 976 20.13 -6.57 -22.59
C GLY A 976 20.01 -5.54 -23.71
N SER A 977 18.96 -5.63 -24.55
CA SER A 977 18.66 -4.57 -25.52
C SER A 977 18.15 -3.32 -24.81
N TRP A 978 18.38 -2.15 -25.41
CA TRP A 978 17.99 -0.88 -24.81
C TRP A 978 17.62 0.16 -25.85
N GLU A 979 16.83 1.14 -25.43
CA GLU A 979 16.45 2.31 -26.23
C GLU A 979 16.25 3.55 -25.35
N SER A 980 16.44 4.75 -25.92
CA SER A 980 16.17 6.01 -25.23
C SER A 980 14.71 6.43 -25.36
N LEU A 981 14.18 7.08 -24.32
CA LEU A 981 12.87 7.73 -24.35
C LEU A 981 12.89 9.15 -24.97
N LEU A 982 14.03 9.60 -25.48
CA LEU A 982 14.20 10.89 -26.18
C LEU A 982 13.79 10.87 -27.65
#